data_AF-A0A7S1B937-F1
#
_entry.id   AF-A0A7S1B937-F1
#
_cell.length_a   1.000
_cell.length_b   1.000
_cell.length_c   1.000
_cell.angle_alpha   90.00
_cell.angle_beta   90.00
_cell.angle_gamma   90.00
#
_symmetry.space_group_name_H-M   'P 1'
#
loop_
_entity.id
_entity.type
_entity.pdbx_description
1 polymer ?
#
loop_
_entity_poly.entity_id
_entity_poly.type
_entity_poly.pdbx_seq_one_letter_code
_entity_poly.pdbx_strand_id
1 'polypeptide(L)'
;MTTAPPQAAKSPPAWKTFLTSEHVEVTLRITFAMLICYSVSFVGAPVGLNANIQLLLPIIGPFVILLMPTLMFAYGGIILPMAVLFMMAYFFTTLLLMAAVSGGDAGFCGLMAVFLLWMSFLRWEKATGPGTSILIISVLFVSILVFPNYKVVQNGFDVVVKLGEGPDDPVASTLLPRNTIPEYLSNYFSQTIVDNLSGADAGEFLEIQSSTSDLSGLVVEHLGTIEDTNYATFHVPGGMWMVQAIWTATGVNNPLALFYNLFIFWGWLFFSLAIVYFIPPFRTLRFALSKGMIPSALNDASTLIELHSNQISKEKGDENGGDEDTTKKKGQLKGSLVRHTNVLFGGNLAKLTAFEPRLSTVGSSLPVCTWFRLKGVSDAALKCVLVAIGIEELVHENDGPELIELTKIHVEATKSLKSCALALQTGKTSFINEEGLEKDSSSDPFRMKVHTKAVVDSTKSYVMAMDGKTSENDSHSFFSKKTWMEVKLSMLPFYVVFTAYPLGMLNVVRMLCRKGYWSSLKVTQNGELNKLMWCIKYTAGFVILLVMSLYWDHYNENFHVSTTLPKESYGAVLSSLNSGWAMIAYCFATTQSTEGSVKKGILRGLGTVFGGFFGWLALLACEDSRFEAGFNPYGLVAWMTITTAGATFSATNRGFFARLGLSGDYSFGPIYFIITEIIVVMYCYLFFGPEGRNDVAINRIVANLVGIAVGILMAIVPPGVWGGDPSHCREIADKIEGNSSEYLDILLKSQGITDASELEKISKELLKKKRS
;
A
#
# COMPACT_ATOMS: atom_id res chain seq x y z
N MET A 1 12.24 48.92 -45.57
CA MET A 1 12.64 48.04 -44.47
C MET A 1 11.39 47.41 -43.89
N THR A 2 11.08 46.19 -44.33
CA THR A 2 9.92 45.41 -43.91
C THR A 2 10.29 44.61 -42.66
N THR A 3 9.70 44.97 -41.53
CA THR A 3 9.84 44.23 -40.27
C THR A 3 9.05 42.93 -40.34
N ALA A 4 9.74 41.80 -40.42
CA ALA A 4 9.14 40.48 -40.34
C ALA A 4 8.47 40.30 -38.95
N PRO A 5 7.31 39.61 -38.88
CA PRO A 5 6.66 39.32 -37.61
C PRO A 5 7.55 38.35 -36.79
N PRO A 6 7.55 38.47 -35.45
CA PRO A 6 8.34 37.60 -34.61
C PRO A 6 7.85 36.16 -34.79
N GLN A 7 8.75 35.28 -35.25
CA GLN A 7 8.50 33.86 -35.28
C GLN A 7 8.23 33.42 -33.84
N ALA A 8 6.98 33.03 -33.57
CA ALA A 8 6.60 32.37 -32.34
C ALA A 8 7.49 31.13 -32.20
N ALA A 9 8.50 31.22 -31.34
CA ALA A 9 9.30 30.08 -30.96
C ALA A 9 8.33 28.99 -30.53
N LYS A 10 8.28 27.88 -31.29
CA LYS A 10 7.55 26.67 -30.89
C LYS A 10 8.17 26.25 -29.56
N SER A 11 7.59 26.72 -28.46
CA SER A 11 7.93 26.23 -27.14
C SER A 11 7.75 24.71 -27.21
N PRO A 12 8.72 23.92 -26.73
CA PRO A 12 8.52 22.48 -26.64
C PRO A 12 7.18 22.25 -25.93
N PRO A 13 6.32 21.35 -26.41
CA PRO A 13 4.99 21.16 -25.84
C PRO A 13 5.10 21.07 -24.33
N ALA A 14 4.38 21.92 -23.58
CA ALA A 14 4.55 22.07 -22.13
C ALA A 14 4.44 20.74 -21.36
N TRP A 15 3.79 19.72 -21.94
CA TRP A 15 3.73 18.37 -21.39
C TRP A 15 5.08 17.63 -21.39
N LYS A 16 6.00 17.87 -22.34
CA LYS A 16 7.34 17.25 -22.37
C LYS A 16 8.25 17.74 -21.24
N THR A 17 8.11 18.99 -20.79
CA THR A 17 8.85 19.54 -19.63
C THR A 17 8.17 19.23 -18.30
N PHE A 18 6.84 19.06 -18.29
CA PHE A 18 6.09 18.75 -17.08
C PHE A 18 6.19 17.26 -16.68
N LEU A 19 6.15 16.34 -17.66
CA LEU A 19 6.17 14.88 -17.44
C LEU A 19 7.52 14.33 -16.94
N THR A 20 8.64 14.99 -17.26
CA THR A 20 9.95 14.63 -16.68
C THR A 20 10.10 15.12 -15.26
N SER A 21 9.47 16.26 -14.90
CA SER A 21 9.61 16.82 -13.55
C SER A 21 8.90 15.99 -12.48
N GLU A 22 7.66 15.52 -12.72
CA GLU A 22 6.88 14.83 -11.68
C GLU A 22 7.36 13.40 -11.41
N HIS A 23 7.73 12.69 -12.47
CA HIS A 23 8.25 11.32 -12.35
C HIS A 23 9.59 11.33 -11.60
N VAL A 24 10.49 12.25 -11.95
CA VAL A 24 11.77 12.44 -11.26
C VAL A 24 11.54 12.91 -9.82
N GLU A 25 10.64 13.87 -9.59
CA GLU A 25 10.30 14.35 -8.24
C GLU A 25 9.81 13.23 -7.34
N VAL A 26 8.83 12.43 -7.79
CA VAL A 26 8.29 11.31 -7.01
C VAL A 26 9.38 10.27 -6.76
N THR A 27 10.18 9.93 -7.78
CA THR A 27 11.28 8.98 -7.64
C THR A 27 12.30 9.46 -6.62
N LEU A 28 12.70 10.74 -6.67
CA LEU A 28 13.66 11.32 -5.74
C LEU A 28 13.13 11.33 -4.31
N ARG A 29 11.85 11.66 -4.11
CA ARG A 29 11.20 11.59 -2.80
C ARG A 29 11.21 10.17 -2.25
N ILE A 30 10.75 9.21 -3.05
CA ILE A 30 10.75 7.79 -2.67
C ILE A 30 12.16 7.33 -2.31
N THR A 31 13.14 7.66 -3.15
CA THR A 31 14.56 7.34 -2.97
C THR A 31 15.09 7.92 -1.67
N PHE A 32 14.76 9.17 -1.34
CA PHE A 32 15.22 9.80 -0.11
C PHE A 32 14.54 9.21 1.14
N ALA A 33 13.26 8.87 1.05
CA ALA A 33 12.57 8.17 2.14
C ALA A 33 13.25 6.82 2.42
N MET A 34 13.60 6.09 1.36
CA MET A 34 14.34 4.82 1.46
C MET A 34 15.75 5.02 1.99
N LEU A 35 16.48 6.04 1.54
CA LEU A 35 17.80 6.40 2.07
C LEU A 35 17.75 6.58 3.58
N ILE A 36 16.70 7.23 4.10
CA ILE A 36 16.54 7.43 5.54
C ILE A 36 16.21 6.13 6.25
N CYS A 37 15.27 5.33 5.72
CA CYS A 37 15.00 4.00 6.26
C CYS A 37 16.29 3.15 6.34
N TYR A 38 17.10 3.11 5.28
CA TYR A 38 18.37 2.38 5.26
C TYR A 38 19.37 2.99 6.24
N SER A 39 19.50 4.31 6.28
CA SER A 39 20.42 4.99 7.20
C SER A 39 20.08 4.67 8.65
N VAL A 40 18.80 4.73 9.04
CA VAL A 40 18.36 4.37 10.40
C VAL A 40 18.62 2.89 10.69
N SER A 41 18.51 2.02 9.69
CA SER A 41 18.67 0.57 9.87
C SER A 41 20.14 0.14 9.98
N PHE A 42 21.04 0.71 9.16
CA PHE A 42 22.46 0.32 9.12
C PHE A 42 23.34 1.19 10.05
N VAL A 43 23.06 2.50 10.15
CA VAL A 43 23.87 3.44 10.96
C VAL A 43 23.36 3.49 12.41
N GLY A 44 22.14 3.04 12.66
CA GLY A 44 21.45 3.09 13.97
C GLY A 44 21.86 2.04 15.01
N ALA A 45 22.88 1.22 14.75
CA ALA A 45 23.42 0.27 15.74
C ALA A 45 23.68 0.86 17.16
N PRO A 46 24.09 2.15 17.33
CA PRO A 46 24.25 2.73 18.67
C PRO A 46 22.95 3.26 19.32
N VAL A 47 21.79 3.26 18.65
CA VAL A 47 20.52 3.83 19.17
C VAL A 47 19.68 2.78 19.94
N GLY A 48 20.21 1.58 20.16
CA GLY A 48 19.55 0.53 20.95
C GLY A 48 18.32 -0.09 20.29
N LEU A 49 18.14 0.05 18.98
CA LEU A 49 17.05 -0.62 18.26
C LEU A 49 17.27 -2.13 18.26
N ASN A 50 16.27 -2.89 18.69
CA ASN A 50 16.28 -4.35 18.57
C ASN A 50 16.50 -4.79 17.10
N ALA A 51 17.24 -5.89 16.86
CA ALA A 51 17.50 -6.42 15.51
C ALA A 51 16.22 -6.69 14.71
N ASN A 52 15.12 -7.09 15.36
CA ASN A 52 13.82 -7.26 14.70
C ASN A 52 13.29 -5.92 14.15
N ILE A 53 13.44 -4.81 14.88
CA ILE A 53 13.07 -3.48 14.39
C ILE A 53 14.01 -3.04 13.26
N GLN A 54 15.31 -3.27 13.43
CA GLN A 54 16.31 -2.96 12.40
C GLN A 54 16.06 -3.73 11.11
N LEU A 55 15.49 -4.94 11.19
CA LEU A 55 15.07 -5.73 10.02
C LEU A 55 13.74 -5.25 9.42
N LEU A 56 12.78 -4.86 10.26
CA LEU A 56 11.44 -4.44 9.81
C LEU A 56 11.46 -3.08 9.10
N LEU A 57 12.21 -2.10 9.59
CA LEU A 57 12.26 -0.74 9.03
C LEU A 57 12.70 -0.66 7.56
N PRO A 58 13.81 -1.30 7.14
CA PRO A 58 14.27 -1.25 5.78
C PRO A 58 13.43 -2.13 4.85
N ILE A 59 12.59 -3.04 5.36
CA ILE A 59 11.69 -3.87 4.54
C ILE A 59 10.33 -3.19 4.40
N ILE A 60 9.67 -2.87 5.51
CA ILE A 60 8.34 -2.27 5.53
C ILE A 60 8.38 -0.81 5.08
N GLY A 61 9.44 -0.06 5.42
CA GLY A 61 9.59 1.34 5.02
C GLY A 61 9.48 1.51 3.51
N PRO A 62 10.42 0.97 2.72
CA PRO A 62 10.37 1.00 1.26
C PRO A 62 9.07 0.43 0.71
N PHE A 63 8.52 -0.63 1.31
CA PHE A 63 7.26 -1.22 0.86
C PHE A 63 6.08 -0.25 0.99
N VAL A 64 5.94 0.39 2.15
CA VAL A 64 4.91 1.40 2.42
C VAL A 64 5.09 2.61 1.50
N ILE A 65 6.32 3.09 1.32
CA ILE A 65 6.67 4.21 0.44
C ILE A 65 6.27 3.90 -1.02
N LEU A 66 6.57 2.70 -1.50
CA LEU A 66 6.31 2.27 -2.88
C LEU A 66 4.83 2.00 -3.17
N LEU A 67 4.12 1.37 -2.23
CA LEU A 67 2.71 1.05 -2.40
C LEU A 67 1.83 2.29 -2.33
N MET A 68 2.23 3.28 -1.54
CA MET A 68 1.42 4.46 -1.32
C MET A 68 2.30 5.72 -1.34
N PRO A 69 2.87 6.15 -2.49
CA PRO A 69 3.59 7.41 -2.58
C PRO A 69 2.69 8.61 -2.28
N THR A 70 1.37 8.45 -2.41
CA THR A 70 0.36 9.40 -1.93
C THR A 70 0.49 9.68 -0.43
N LEU A 71 1.01 8.75 0.40
CA LEU A 71 1.36 8.96 1.80
C LEU A 71 2.30 10.14 2.00
N MET A 72 3.23 10.32 1.07
CA MET A 72 4.23 11.38 1.12
C MET A 72 3.61 12.76 0.89
N PHE A 73 2.39 12.79 0.35
CA PHE A 73 1.64 14.01 0.05
C PHE A 73 0.44 14.23 0.99
N ALA A 74 -0.09 13.18 1.64
CA ALA A 74 -1.26 13.22 2.53
C ALA A 74 -0.99 12.54 3.89
N TYR A 75 0.18 12.83 4.48
CA TYR A 75 0.76 12.16 5.64
C TYR A 75 -0.23 11.94 6.80
N GLY A 76 -0.96 12.98 7.24
CA GLY A 76 -1.88 12.86 8.38
C GLY A 76 -3.14 12.02 8.13
N GLY A 77 -3.54 11.80 6.87
CA GLY A 77 -4.75 11.04 6.55
C GLY A 77 -4.58 9.53 6.67
N ILE A 78 -3.34 9.03 6.72
CA ILE A 78 -3.06 7.59 6.57
C ILE A 78 -2.25 6.99 7.73
N ILE A 79 -1.62 7.83 8.58
CA ILE A 79 -1.00 7.39 9.84
C ILE A 79 -1.97 6.57 10.69
N LEU A 80 -3.20 7.10 10.88
CA LEU A 80 -4.20 6.44 11.72
C LEU A 80 -4.63 5.08 11.15
N PRO A 81 -5.00 4.94 9.85
CA PRO A 81 -5.24 3.64 9.22
C PRO A 81 -4.09 2.65 9.33
N MET A 82 -2.85 3.11 9.13
CA MET A 82 -1.67 2.23 9.22
C MET A 82 -1.45 1.76 10.65
N ALA A 83 -1.53 2.66 11.64
CA ALA A 83 -1.43 2.30 13.05
C ALA A 83 -2.51 1.28 13.45
N VAL A 84 -3.75 1.48 12.99
CA VAL A 84 -4.86 0.53 13.18
C VAL A 84 -4.53 -0.83 12.58
N LEU A 85 -4.05 -0.85 11.33
CA LEU A 85 -3.70 -2.08 10.64
C LEU A 85 -2.58 -2.84 11.36
N PHE A 86 -1.56 -2.12 11.82
CA PHE A 86 -0.45 -2.74 12.55
C PHE A 86 -0.91 -3.26 13.92
N MET A 87 -1.76 -2.53 14.65
CA MET A 87 -2.39 -3.02 15.88
C MET A 87 -3.20 -4.30 15.65
N MET A 88 -3.97 -4.36 14.55
CA MET A 88 -4.70 -5.57 14.16
C MET A 88 -3.73 -6.72 13.85
N ALA A 89 -2.70 -6.48 13.03
CA ALA A 89 -1.69 -7.49 12.71
C ALA A 89 -1.01 -8.02 13.97
N TYR A 90 -0.75 -7.16 14.94
CA TYR A 90 -0.18 -7.52 16.25
C TYR A 90 -1.14 -8.33 17.12
N PHE A 91 -2.42 -7.96 17.14
CA PHE A 91 -3.46 -8.73 17.82
C PHE A 91 -3.57 -10.15 17.25
N PHE A 92 -3.59 -10.30 15.91
CA PHE A 92 -3.60 -11.62 15.27
C PHE A 92 -2.31 -12.40 15.49
N THR A 93 -1.16 -11.73 15.51
CA THR A 93 0.13 -12.31 15.89
C THR A 93 0.02 -12.96 17.27
N THR A 94 -0.57 -12.27 18.23
CA THR A 94 -0.77 -12.79 19.58
C THR A 94 -1.71 -13.98 19.61
N LEU A 95 -2.84 -13.92 18.89
CA LEU A 95 -3.77 -15.05 18.79
C LEU A 95 -3.11 -16.30 18.19
N LEU A 96 -2.29 -16.11 17.16
CA LEU A 96 -1.53 -17.21 16.54
C LEU A 96 -0.53 -17.83 17.51
N LEU A 97 0.19 -17.01 18.29
CA LEU A 97 1.10 -17.50 19.32
C LEU A 97 0.37 -18.24 20.44
N MET A 98 -0.79 -17.74 20.89
CA MET A 98 -1.64 -18.45 21.87
C MET A 98 -2.12 -19.81 21.34
N ALA A 99 -2.48 -19.89 20.05
CA ALA A 99 -2.88 -21.14 19.42
C ALA A 99 -1.71 -22.12 19.27
N ALA A 100 -0.50 -21.62 19.00
CA ALA A 100 0.71 -22.44 19.00
C ALA A 100 0.99 -23.04 20.38
N VAL A 101 0.92 -22.23 21.44
CA VAL A 101 1.14 -22.69 22.81
C VAL A 101 0.10 -23.73 23.24
N SER A 102 -1.18 -23.51 22.91
CA SER A 102 -2.28 -24.38 23.37
C SER A 102 -2.49 -25.63 22.52
N GLY A 103 -2.28 -25.54 21.21
CA GLY A 103 -2.57 -26.62 20.25
C GLY A 103 -1.36 -27.13 19.46
N GLY A 104 -0.16 -26.68 19.82
CA GLY A 104 1.07 -27.01 19.11
C GLY A 104 1.08 -26.51 17.66
N ASP A 105 1.90 -27.16 16.83
CA ASP A 105 2.00 -26.87 15.39
C ASP A 105 0.64 -27.01 14.67
N ALA A 106 -0.19 -27.97 15.09
CA ALA A 106 -1.51 -28.20 14.51
C ALA A 106 -2.49 -27.05 14.83
N GLY A 107 -2.50 -26.58 16.08
CA GLY A 107 -3.28 -25.43 16.51
C GLY A 107 -2.87 -24.14 15.78
N PHE A 108 -1.56 -23.92 15.66
CA PHE A 108 -1.00 -22.83 14.88
C PHE A 108 -1.44 -22.89 13.42
N CYS A 109 -1.28 -24.04 12.75
CA CYS A 109 -1.70 -24.25 11.36
C CYS A 109 -3.19 -23.99 11.16
N GLY A 110 -4.03 -24.53 12.03
CA GLY A 110 -5.48 -24.38 11.96
C GLY A 110 -5.90 -22.91 12.06
N LEU A 111 -5.39 -22.19 13.06
CA LEU A 111 -5.74 -20.77 13.25
C LEU A 111 -5.17 -19.89 12.14
N MET A 112 -3.95 -20.17 11.66
CA MET A 112 -3.34 -19.47 10.53
C MET A 112 -4.16 -19.67 9.25
N ALA A 113 -4.65 -20.89 8.97
CA ALA A 113 -5.52 -21.16 7.84
C ALA A 113 -6.83 -20.36 7.92
N VAL A 114 -7.46 -20.32 9.09
CA VAL A 114 -8.68 -19.52 9.32
C VAL A 114 -8.41 -18.03 9.13
N PHE A 115 -7.31 -17.52 9.70
CA PHE A 115 -6.90 -16.13 9.55
C PHE A 115 -6.65 -15.77 8.09
N LEU A 116 -5.91 -16.59 7.34
CA LEU A 116 -5.62 -16.35 5.92
C LEU A 116 -6.87 -16.44 5.04
N LEU A 117 -7.76 -17.40 5.33
CA LEU A 117 -9.05 -17.49 4.65
C LEU A 117 -9.87 -16.23 4.87
N TRP A 118 -9.94 -15.74 6.11
CA TRP A 118 -10.61 -14.49 6.43
C TRP A 118 -9.97 -13.30 5.70
N MET A 119 -8.65 -13.16 5.77
CA MET A 119 -7.93 -12.05 5.14
C MET A 119 -8.08 -12.07 3.60
N SER A 120 -8.24 -13.24 2.99
CA SER A 120 -8.44 -13.36 1.55
C SER A 120 -9.74 -12.73 1.04
N PHE A 121 -10.81 -12.72 1.86
CA PHE A 121 -12.08 -12.06 1.48
C PHE A 121 -11.95 -10.54 1.31
N LEU A 122 -10.92 -9.93 1.89
CA LEU A 122 -10.66 -8.49 1.82
C LEU A 122 -10.10 -8.04 0.47
N ARG A 123 -9.70 -8.98 -0.40
CA ARG A 123 -8.89 -8.72 -1.60
C ARG A 123 -9.67 -8.68 -2.92
N TRP A 124 -10.97 -8.91 -2.91
CA TRP A 124 -11.66 -9.29 -4.16
C TRP A 124 -11.79 -8.21 -5.24
N GLU A 125 -11.58 -6.91 -4.98
CA GLU A 125 -11.68 -5.88 -6.02
C GLU A 125 -10.35 -5.14 -6.25
N LYS A 126 -9.71 -5.34 -7.42
CA LYS A 126 -8.54 -4.55 -7.87
C LYS A 126 -8.83 -3.04 -7.87
N ALA A 127 -10.10 -2.65 -8.02
CA ALA A 127 -10.58 -1.27 -7.90
C ALA A 127 -10.37 -0.68 -6.48
N THR A 128 -10.33 -1.53 -5.45
CA THR A 128 -10.04 -1.14 -4.06
C THR A 128 -8.58 -1.42 -3.73
N GLY A 129 -7.66 -0.71 -4.39
CA GLY A 129 -6.20 -0.77 -4.12
C GLY A 129 -5.76 -0.83 -2.64
N PRO A 130 -6.48 -0.20 -1.68
CA PRO A 130 -6.18 -0.35 -0.26
C PRO A 130 -6.27 -1.80 0.26
N GLY A 131 -7.27 -2.58 -0.16
CA GLY A 131 -7.50 -3.94 0.37
C GLY A 131 -6.36 -4.91 0.09
N THR A 132 -5.76 -4.82 -1.10
CA THR A 132 -4.59 -5.64 -1.45
C THR A 132 -3.35 -5.27 -0.65
N SER A 133 -3.14 -3.97 -0.42
CA SER A 133 -2.01 -3.48 0.40
C SER A 133 -2.12 -3.98 1.83
N ILE A 134 -3.34 -3.94 2.40
CA ILE A 134 -3.63 -4.39 3.76
C ILE A 134 -3.28 -5.86 3.95
N LEU A 135 -3.76 -6.73 3.06
CA LEU A 135 -3.45 -8.16 3.10
C LEU A 135 -1.95 -8.41 3.10
N ILE A 136 -1.23 -7.76 2.19
CA ILE A 136 0.21 -7.99 2.05
C ILE A 136 0.95 -7.52 3.30
N ILE A 137 0.61 -6.35 3.85
CA ILE A 137 1.23 -5.86 5.09
C ILE A 137 0.94 -6.83 6.24
N SER A 138 -0.29 -7.32 6.39
CA SER A 138 -0.62 -8.29 7.43
C SER A 138 0.16 -9.61 7.29
N VAL A 139 0.29 -10.14 6.05
CA VAL A 139 1.08 -11.35 5.80
C VAL A 139 2.57 -11.11 6.08
N LEU A 140 3.12 -9.96 5.67
CA LEU A 140 4.49 -9.56 6.00
C LEU A 140 4.70 -9.53 7.52
N PHE A 141 3.79 -8.91 8.26
CA PHE A 141 3.84 -8.85 9.72
C PHE A 141 3.83 -10.22 10.35
N VAL A 142 2.87 -11.07 9.99
CA VAL A 142 2.78 -12.42 10.53
C VAL A 142 4.03 -13.25 10.19
N SER A 143 4.51 -13.14 8.96
CA SER A 143 5.67 -13.91 8.49
C SER A 143 6.98 -13.48 9.16
N ILE A 144 7.15 -12.19 9.46
CA ILE A 144 8.38 -11.66 10.07
C ILE A 144 8.33 -11.70 11.60
N LEU A 145 7.16 -11.47 12.22
CA LEU A 145 7.04 -11.39 13.68
C LEU A 145 6.61 -12.70 14.33
N VAL A 146 5.66 -13.43 13.74
CA VAL A 146 5.11 -14.64 14.35
C VAL A 146 6.00 -15.82 14.03
N PHE A 147 6.26 -16.02 12.74
CA PHE A 147 6.87 -17.26 12.25
C PHE A 147 8.25 -17.57 12.86
N PRO A 148 9.14 -16.57 13.08
CA PRO A 148 10.46 -16.85 13.65
C PRO A 148 10.40 -17.20 15.14
N ASN A 149 9.35 -16.72 15.82
CA ASN A 149 9.25 -16.76 17.27
C ASN A 149 8.30 -17.85 17.76
N TYR A 150 7.42 -18.38 16.92
CA TYR A 150 6.35 -19.26 17.40
C TYR A 150 6.88 -20.56 18.02
N LYS A 151 7.93 -21.18 17.44
CA LYS A 151 8.55 -22.38 18.03
C LYS A 151 9.22 -22.09 19.37
N VAL A 152 9.87 -20.93 19.49
CA VAL A 152 10.48 -20.49 20.76
C VAL A 152 9.40 -20.24 21.81
N VAL A 153 8.31 -19.59 21.42
CA VAL A 153 7.16 -19.34 22.30
C VAL A 153 6.43 -20.63 22.69
N GLN A 154 6.36 -21.62 21.79
CA GLN A 154 5.70 -22.90 22.03
C GLN A 154 6.56 -23.85 22.86
N ASN A 155 7.82 -24.06 22.44
CA ASN A 155 8.69 -25.12 22.96
C ASN A 155 9.71 -24.60 23.97
N GLY A 156 9.96 -23.29 24.03
CA GLY A 156 11.04 -22.74 24.84
C GLY A 156 12.36 -22.60 24.09
N PHE A 157 13.44 -22.43 24.82
CA PHE A 157 14.80 -22.30 24.29
C PHE A 157 15.82 -22.78 25.32
N ASP A 158 16.99 -23.17 24.81
CA ASP A 158 18.10 -23.63 25.61
C ASP A 158 19.09 -22.48 25.87
N VAL A 159 19.57 -22.39 27.10
CA VAL A 159 20.51 -21.39 27.61
C VAL A 159 21.80 -22.12 27.97
N VAL A 160 22.91 -21.72 27.35
CA VAL A 160 24.22 -22.31 27.61
C VAL A 160 25.03 -21.35 28.47
N VAL A 161 25.38 -21.78 29.68
CA VAL A 161 26.09 -20.98 30.70
C VAL A 161 27.49 -21.54 30.88
N LYS A 162 28.52 -20.69 30.88
CA LYS A 162 29.89 -21.12 31.21
C LYS A 162 30.08 -21.16 32.73
N LEU A 163 30.46 -22.32 33.27
CA LEU A 163 30.76 -22.59 34.66
C LEU A 163 32.22 -22.20 34.98
N GLY A 164 32.46 -21.51 36.10
CA GLY A 164 33.80 -21.41 36.71
C GLY A 164 34.67 -20.21 36.31
N GLU A 165 34.21 -19.28 35.48
CA GLU A 165 34.83 -17.95 35.34
C GLU A 165 33.99 -16.94 36.13
N GLY A 166 34.65 -16.11 36.95
CA GLY A 166 33.97 -15.13 37.80
C GLY A 166 33.11 -14.14 36.98
N PRO A 167 32.18 -13.42 37.63
CA PRO A 167 31.23 -12.50 36.96
C PRO A 167 31.89 -11.38 36.13
N ASP A 168 33.21 -11.22 36.22
CA ASP A 168 33.99 -10.13 35.62
C ASP A 168 34.64 -10.47 34.27
N ASP A 169 34.55 -11.72 33.76
CA ASP A 169 35.12 -12.09 32.45
C ASP A 169 34.01 -12.32 31.39
N PRO A 170 33.57 -11.27 30.67
CA PRO A 170 32.47 -11.34 29.71
C PRO A 170 32.91 -11.96 28.38
N VAL A 171 33.60 -13.10 28.39
CA VAL A 171 34.07 -13.76 27.17
C VAL A 171 32.91 -14.40 26.38
N ALA A 172 31.76 -14.66 27.01
CA ALA A 172 30.54 -15.08 26.30
C ALA A 172 29.92 -13.96 25.41
N SER A 173 30.37 -12.70 25.55
CA SER A 173 29.74 -11.54 24.90
C SER A 173 30.31 -11.12 23.54
N THR A 174 31.35 -11.81 23.04
CA THR A 174 32.13 -11.35 21.87
C THR A 174 31.93 -12.14 20.58
N LEU A 175 31.24 -13.29 20.61
CA LEU A 175 31.05 -14.14 19.42
C LEU A 175 29.60 -14.25 18.92
N LEU A 176 28.64 -13.66 19.63
CA LEU A 176 27.24 -13.71 19.27
C LEU A 176 26.74 -12.34 18.83
N PRO A 177 26.01 -12.24 17.70
CA PRO A 177 25.40 -10.99 17.29
C PRO A 177 24.33 -10.62 18.30
N ARG A 178 24.66 -9.65 19.18
CA ARG A 178 23.74 -8.99 20.12
C ARG A 178 22.38 -8.82 19.43
N ASN A 179 21.29 -9.34 19.99
CA ASN A 179 19.89 -8.82 19.93
C ASN A 179 18.76 -9.84 19.61
N THR A 180 18.99 -11.17 19.69
CA THR A 180 17.89 -12.15 19.50
C THR A 180 17.17 -12.51 20.82
N ILE A 181 15.89 -12.96 20.77
CA ILE A 181 15.14 -13.40 21.97
C ILE A 181 15.91 -14.45 22.78
N PRO A 182 16.42 -15.55 22.17
CA PRO A 182 17.14 -16.58 22.90
C PRO A 182 18.41 -16.06 23.57
N GLU A 183 19.14 -15.13 22.94
CA GLU A 183 20.39 -14.60 23.49
C GLU A 183 20.17 -13.61 24.65
N TYR A 184 19.21 -12.69 24.52
CA TYR A 184 18.86 -11.80 25.63
C TYR A 184 18.39 -12.60 26.84
N LEU A 185 17.52 -13.59 26.60
CA LEU A 185 17.03 -14.46 27.64
C LEU A 185 18.16 -15.34 28.18
N SER A 186 19.06 -15.84 27.32
CA SER A 186 20.26 -16.56 27.75
C SER A 186 21.10 -15.71 28.67
N ASN A 187 21.37 -14.43 28.37
CA ASN A 187 22.15 -13.56 29.25
C ASN A 187 21.42 -13.24 30.57
N TYR A 188 20.11 -12.94 30.48
CA TYR A 188 19.27 -12.64 31.63
C TYR A 188 19.14 -13.85 32.58
N PHE A 189 18.86 -15.02 32.01
CA PHE A 189 18.77 -16.27 32.75
C PHE A 189 20.15 -16.75 33.18
N SER A 190 21.23 -16.55 32.42
CA SER A 190 22.59 -16.92 32.86
C SER A 190 22.96 -16.20 34.14
N GLN A 191 22.70 -14.89 34.26
CA GLN A 191 22.93 -14.15 35.51
C GLN A 191 22.07 -14.71 36.64
N THR A 192 20.77 -14.88 36.39
CA THR A 192 19.83 -15.40 37.39
C THR A 192 20.15 -16.83 37.82
N ILE A 193 20.60 -17.67 36.90
CA ILE A 193 20.95 -19.06 37.11
C ILE A 193 22.29 -19.14 37.86
N VAL A 194 23.31 -18.36 37.47
CA VAL A 194 24.59 -18.27 38.20
C VAL A 194 24.38 -17.82 39.65
N ASP A 195 23.52 -16.84 39.88
CA ASP A 195 23.20 -16.36 41.23
C ASP A 195 22.52 -17.44 42.10
N ASN A 196 21.75 -18.34 41.48
CA ASN A 196 21.03 -19.41 42.17
C ASN A 196 21.75 -20.78 42.14
N LEU A 197 22.82 -20.94 41.35
CA LEU A 197 23.55 -22.20 41.12
C LEU A 197 24.49 -22.61 42.26
N SER A 198 24.53 -21.88 43.38
CA SER A 198 25.46 -22.16 44.49
C SER A 198 25.23 -23.50 45.23
N GLY A 199 24.45 -24.44 44.66
CA GLY A 199 24.31 -25.80 45.18
C GLY A 199 23.40 -26.77 44.42
N ALA A 200 23.17 -26.60 43.11
CA ALA A 200 22.28 -27.49 42.34
C ALA A 200 23.05 -28.60 41.58
N ASP A 201 22.58 -29.84 41.68
CA ASP A 201 23.14 -31.01 40.99
C ASP A 201 22.51 -31.22 39.60
N ALA A 202 23.17 -32.03 38.74
CA ALA A 202 22.65 -32.36 37.41
C ALA A 202 21.30 -33.10 37.47
N GLY A 203 20.28 -32.61 36.75
CA GLY A 203 18.91 -33.15 36.76
C GLY A 203 17.96 -32.54 37.78
N GLU A 204 18.39 -31.54 38.58
CA GLU A 204 17.48 -30.79 39.45
C GLU A 204 16.74 -29.69 38.68
N PHE A 205 15.45 -29.54 39.00
CA PHE A 205 14.63 -28.43 38.54
C PHE A 205 14.95 -27.19 39.37
N LEU A 206 15.39 -26.12 38.71
CA LEU A 206 15.68 -24.86 39.36
C LEU A 206 14.45 -23.95 39.23
N GLU A 207 13.71 -23.81 40.32
CA GLU A 207 12.62 -22.83 40.39
C GLU A 207 13.21 -21.44 40.56
N ILE A 208 12.99 -20.57 39.57
CA ILE A 208 13.51 -19.21 39.62
C ILE A 208 12.67 -18.40 40.61
N GLN A 209 13.23 -18.15 41.79
CA GLN A 209 12.69 -17.18 42.76
C GLN A 209 13.07 -15.76 42.33
N SER A 210 12.49 -15.30 41.22
CA SER A 210 12.65 -13.94 40.73
C SER A 210 11.84 -12.95 41.59
N SER A 211 12.48 -11.87 42.05
CA SER A 211 11.81 -10.75 42.72
C SER A 211 10.93 -9.90 41.78
N THR A 212 11.13 -10.05 40.46
CA THR A 212 10.23 -9.52 39.44
C THR A 212 9.03 -10.46 39.24
N SER A 213 7.82 -9.94 39.41
CA SER A 213 6.54 -10.69 39.37
C SER A 213 6.28 -11.49 38.10
N ASP A 214 6.99 -11.17 37.01
CA ASP A 214 6.66 -11.65 35.66
C ASP A 214 7.31 -13.02 35.34
N LEU A 215 8.27 -13.46 36.17
CA LEU A 215 9.00 -14.73 36.01
C LEU A 215 8.90 -15.65 37.24
N SER A 216 8.17 -15.23 38.28
CA SER A 216 8.00 -16.03 39.49
C SER A 216 7.25 -17.33 39.17
N GLY A 217 7.83 -18.47 39.55
CA GLY A 217 7.26 -19.80 39.32
C GLY A 217 7.63 -20.42 37.96
N LEU A 218 8.54 -19.81 37.19
CA LEU A 218 9.14 -20.45 36.03
C LEU A 218 10.14 -21.52 36.51
N VAL A 219 9.85 -22.78 36.16
CA VAL A 219 10.74 -23.91 36.43
C VAL A 219 11.67 -24.08 35.23
N VAL A 220 12.97 -23.96 35.45
CA VAL A 220 14.00 -24.19 34.43
C VAL A 220 14.57 -25.59 34.62
N GLU A 221 14.65 -26.35 33.54
CA GLU A 221 15.15 -27.73 33.55
C GLU A 221 16.64 -27.72 33.19
N HIS A 222 17.50 -28.23 34.08
CA HIS A 222 18.91 -28.39 33.78
C HIS A 222 19.13 -29.64 32.91
N LEU A 223 19.49 -29.44 31.63
CA LEU A 223 19.66 -30.51 30.65
C LEU A 223 20.99 -31.28 30.83
N GLY A 224 22.00 -30.64 31.43
CA GLY A 224 23.26 -31.27 31.77
C GLY A 224 24.48 -30.36 31.61
N THR A 225 25.62 -30.85 32.10
CA THR A 225 26.93 -30.22 31.95
C THR A 225 27.72 -30.88 30.83
N ILE A 226 28.29 -30.09 29.94
CA ILE A 226 29.20 -30.56 28.89
C ILE A 226 30.58 -30.76 29.54
N GLU A 227 30.87 -32.02 29.90
CA GLU A 227 32.00 -32.45 30.75
C GLU A 227 33.39 -31.93 30.31
N ASP A 228 33.57 -31.59 29.03
CA ASP A 228 34.86 -31.15 28.47
C ASP A 228 35.02 -29.62 28.32
N THR A 229 33.96 -28.83 28.51
CA THR A 229 33.96 -27.41 28.09
C THR A 229 33.59 -26.40 29.18
N ASN A 230 33.31 -26.86 30.40
CA ASN A 230 32.77 -26.04 31.49
C ASN A 230 31.48 -25.30 31.07
N TYR A 231 30.60 -25.88 30.27
CA TYR A 231 29.30 -25.28 29.98
C TYR A 231 28.16 -26.13 30.57
N ALA A 232 27.12 -25.47 31.08
CA ALA A 232 25.86 -26.07 31.51
C ALA A 232 24.74 -25.59 30.59
N THR A 233 23.87 -26.51 30.18
CA THR A 233 22.73 -26.18 29.33
C THR A 233 21.44 -26.26 30.14
N PHE A 234 20.64 -25.21 30.09
CA PHE A 234 19.36 -25.09 30.79
C PHE A 234 18.23 -24.87 29.78
N HIS A 235 17.20 -25.69 29.84
CA HIS A 235 16.00 -25.50 29.05
C HIS A 235 15.02 -24.58 29.78
N VAL A 236 14.70 -23.45 29.15
CA VAL A 236 13.65 -22.55 29.62
C VAL A 236 12.37 -22.86 28.85
N PRO A 237 11.33 -23.39 29.50
CA PRO A 237 10.12 -23.79 28.80
C PRO A 237 9.39 -22.58 28.23
N GLY A 238 8.84 -22.76 27.03
CA GLY A 238 7.95 -21.79 26.41
C GLY A 238 6.61 -21.66 27.15
N GLY A 239 5.67 -20.93 26.57
CA GLY A 239 4.28 -20.94 27.01
C GLY A 239 3.61 -19.58 27.03
N MET A 240 2.48 -19.51 27.73
CA MET A 240 1.64 -18.31 27.81
C MET A 240 2.36 -17.12 28.47
N TRP A 241 3.35 -17.40 29.34
CA TRP A 241 4.16 -16.35 29.96
C TRP A 241 4.97 -15.57 28.91
N MET A 242 5.50 -16.24 27.86
CA MET A 242 6.20 -15.56 26.76
C MET A 242 5.24 -14.72 25.92
N VAL A 243 4.02 -15.23 25.69
CA VAL A 243 2.97 -14.47 25.01
C VAL A 243 2.59 -13.22 25.79
N GLN A 244 2.50 -13.33 27.13
CA GLN A 244 2.28 -12.18 28.01
C GLN A 244 3.46 -11.21 27.98
N ALA A 245 4.69 -11.73 28.09
CA ALA A 245 5.91 -10.92 28.05
C ALA A 245 6.03 -10.11 26.76
N ILE A 246 5.63 -10.67 25.62
CA ILE A 246 5.53 -9.98 24.32
C ILE A 246 4.71 -8.66 24.41
N TRP A 247 3.74 -8.58 25.30
CA TRP A 247 2.92 -7.38 25.54
C TRP A 247 3.42 -6.50 26.68
N THR A 248 3.89 -7.10 27.77
CA THR A 248 4.16 -6.37 29.03
C THR A 248 5.63 -6.01 29.22
N ALA A 249 6.56 -6.76 28.61
CA ALA A 249 7.97 -6.52 28.76
C ALA A 249 8.36 -5.15 28.19
N THR A 250 9.29 -4.48 28.86
CA THR A 250 9.78 -3.14 28.49
C THR A 250 11.28 -3.17 28.22
N GLY A 251 11.78 -2.10 27.60
CA GLY A 251 13.20 -1.91 27.27
C GLY A 251 13.48 -2.07 25.77
N VAL A 252 14.23 -1.12 25.21
CA VAL A 252 14.51 -1.09 23.75
C VAL A 252 15.39 -2.26 23.30
N ASN A 253 16.32 -2.66 24.17
CA ASN A 253 17.20 -3.82 23.95
C ASN A 253 16.52 -5.15 24.32
N ASN A 254 15.35 -5.12 24.95
CA ASN A 254 14.63 -6.34 25.35
C ASN A 254 13.86 -6.88 24.15
N PRO A 255 14.23 -8.04 23.59
CA PRO A 255 13.56 -8.62 22.44
C PRO A 255 12.17 -9.19 22.78
N LEU A 256 11.87 -9.43 24.06
CA LEU A 256 10.51 -9.73 24.52
C LEU A 256 9.63 -8.48 24.54
N ALA A 257 10.18 -7.26 24.58
CA ALA A 257 9.40 -6.02 24.53
C ALA A 257 8.85 -5.71 23.12
N LEU A 258 8.38 -6.73 22.39
CA LEU A 258 7.98 -6.67 20.99
C LEU A 258 6.93 -5.57 20.75
N PHE A 259 5.95 -5.43 21.66
CA PHE A 259 4.90 -4.42 21.55
C PHE A 259 5.45 -2.99 21.66
N TYR A 260 6.28 -2.73 22.68
CA TYR A 260 6.91 -1.42 22.88
C TYR A 260 7.86 -1.09 21.73
N ASN A 261 8.65 -2.07 21.31
CA ASN A 261 9.56 -1.98 20.17
C ASN A 261 8.81 -1.70 18.86
N LEU A 262 7.58 -2.21 18.72
CA LEU A 262 6.74 -1.91 17.57
C LEU A 262 6.32 -0.44 17.51
N PHE A 263 6.01 0.20 18.65
CA PHE A 263 5.74 1.65 18.68
C PHE A 263 6.97 2.48 18.32
N ILE A 264 8.15 2.07 18.78
CA ILE A 264 9.42 2.73 18.42
C ILE A 264 9.66 2.61 16.92
N PHE A 265 9.46 1.41 16.36
CA PHE A 265 9.47 1.18 14.92
C PHE A 265 8.49 2.11 14.19
N TRP A 266 7.26 2.29 14.67
CA TRP A 266 6.31 3.23 14.05
C TRP A 266 6.79 4.66 14.13
N GLY A 267 7.35 5.10 15.26
CA GLY A 267 7.96 6.42 15.40
C GLY A 267 8.99 6.67 14.30
N TRP A 268 9.89 5.71 14.06
CA TRP A 268 10.90 5.80 13.01
C TRP A 268 10.34 5.71 11.59
N LEU A 269 9.37 4.83 11.34
CA LEU A 269 8.71 4.74 10.04
C LEU A 269 8.00 6.05 9.69
N PHE A 270 7.25 6.60 10.65
CA PHE A 270 6.57 7.88 10.53
C PHE A 270 7.54 9.03 10.36
N PHE A 271 8.61 9.07 11.14
CA PHE A 271 9.68 10.06 10.96
C PHE A 271 10.27 10.00 9.54
N SER A 272 10.57 8.80 9.03
CA SER A 272 11.14 8.58 7.70
C SER A 272 10.20 8.99 6.58
N LEU A 273 8.89 8.85 6.78
CA LEU A 273 7.86 9.31 5.84
C LEU A 273 7.64 10.84 5.93
N ALA A 274 7.63 11.39 7.15
CA ALA A 274 7.39 12.81 7.41
C ALA A 274 8.51 13.68 6.86
N ILE A 275 9.76 13.24 7.02
CA ILE A 275 10.93 14.04 6.65
C ILE A 275 11.00 14.32 5.14
N VAL A 276 10.43 13.43 4.31
CA VAL A 276 10.40 13.65 2.86
C VAL A 276 9.47 14.79 2.45
N TYR A 277 8.53 15.17 3.30
CA TYR A 277 7.74 16.38 3.10
C TYR A 277 8.63 17.64 3.07
N PHE A 278 9.80 17.59 3.72
CA PHE A 278 10.73 18.72 3.74
C PHE A 278 11.64 18.82 2.51
N ILE A 279 11.57 17.87 1.56
CA ILE A 279 12.40 17.90 0.36
C ILE A 279 11.74 18.74 -0.73
N PRO A 280 12.41 19.79 -1.24
CA PRO A 280 11.91 20.58 -2.34
C PRO A 280 11.92 19.80 -3.68
N PRO A 281 11.00 20.11 -4.61
CA PRO A 281 10.00 21.17 -4.54
C PRO A 281 8.82 20.78 -3.63
N PHE A 282 8.33 21.69 -2.78
CA PHE A 282 7.19 21.43 -1.89
C PHE A 282 5.85 21.42 -2.66
N ARG A 283 5.59 20.41 -3.47
CA ARG A 283 4.29 20.25 -4.16
C ARG A 283 3.40 19.32 -3.35
N THR A 284 2.43 19.89 -2.66
CA THR A 284 1.43 19.11 -1.91
C THR A 284 0.41 18.46 -2.85
N LEU A 285 -0.36 17.46 -2.37
CA LEU A 285 -1.47 16.88 -3.13
C LEU A 285 -2.50 17.96 -3.49
N ARG A 286 -2.74 18.93 -2.60
CA ARG A 286 -3.57 20.11 -2.88
C ARG A 286 -3.07 20.90 -4.08
N PHE A 287 -1.77 21.19 -4.15
CA PHE A 287 -1.19 21.89 -5.31
C PHE A 287 -1.38 21.08 -6.59
N ALA A 288 -1.10 19.77 -6.56
CA ALA A 288 -1.29 18.90 -7.72
C ALA A 288 -2.75 18.87 -8.19
N LEU A 289 -3.69 18.76 -7.25
CA LEU A 289 -5.12 18.70 -7.53
C LEU A 289 -5.63 20.02 -8.10
N SER A 290 -5.30 21.15 -7.47
CA SER A 290 -5.82 22.46 -7.88
C SER A 290 -5.11 23.07 -9.07
N LYS A 291 -3.80 22.87 -9.23
CA LYS A 291 -3.01 23.46 -10.33
C LYS A 291 -2.83 22.53 -11.52
N GLY A 292 -2.96 21.22 -11.32
CA GLY A 292 -2.75 20.20 -12.36
C GLY A 292 -4.04 19.52 -12.76
N MET A 293 -4.60 18.70 -11.87
CA MET A 293 -5.64 17.72 -12.22
C MET A 293 -6.97 18.34 -12.60
N ILE A 294 -7.54 19.19 -11.73
CA ILE A 294 -8.82 19.84 -11.99
C ILE A 294 -8.72 20.69 -13.26
N PRO A 295 -7.70 21.55 -13.44
CA PRO A 295 -7.52 22.28 -14.70
C PRO A 295 -7.41 21.38 -15.93
N SER A 296 -6.68 20.27 -15.84
CA SER A 296 -6.56 19.30 -16.94
C SER A 296 -7.92 18.67 -17.27
N ALA A 297 -8.69 18.28 -16.26
CA ALA A 297 -10.02 17.69 -16.46
C ALA A 297 -11.00 18.68 -17.11
N LEU A 298 -10.97 19.95 -16.70
CA LEU A 298 -11.77 21.03 -17.29
C LEU A 298 -11.36 21.33 -18.75
N ASN A 299 -10.06 21.33 -19.03
CA ASN A 299 -9.53 21.51 -20.39
C ASN A 299 -9.86 20.32 -21.31
N ASP A 300 -9.75 19.09 -20.81
CA ASP A 300 -10.09 17.88 -21.56
C ASP A 300 -11.61 17.84 -21.85
N ALA A 301 -12.44 18.17 -20.86
CA ALA A 301 -13.89 18.23 -21.01
C ALA A 301 -14.31 19.31 -22.02
N SER A 302 -13.74 20.52 -21.92
CA SER A 302 -14.01 21.60 -22.87
C SER A 302 -13.54 21.25 -24.30
N THR A 303 -12.37 20.64 -24.45
CA THR A 303 -11.85 20.21 -25.75
C THR A 303 -12.74 19.12 -26.38
N LEU A 304 -13.22 18.16 -25.58
CA LEU A 304 -14.13 17.13 -26.07
C LEU A 304 -15.45 17.74 -26.56
N ILE A 305 -16.05 18.67 -25.80
CA ILE A 305 -17.27 19.38 -26.19
C ILE A 305 -17.07 20.17 -27.49
N GLU A 306 -15.96 20.90 -27.63
CA GLU A 306 -15.62 21.62 -28.87
C GLU A 306 -15.47 20.66 -30.06
N LEU A 307 -14.85 19.50 -29.87
CA LEU A 307 -14.73 18.49 -30.92
C LEU A 307 -16.08 17.94 -31.36
N HIS A 308 -17.02 17.71 -30.43
CA HIS A 308 -18.38 17.30 -30.77
C HIS A 308 -19.13 18.38 -31.55
N SER A 309 -19.07 19.63 -31.10
CA SER A 309 -19.72 20.75 -31.80
C SER A 309 -19.16 20.97 -33.21
N ASN A 310 -17.84 20.84 -33.38
CA ASN A 310 -17.20 20.96 -34.68
C ASN A 310 -17.59 19.82 -35.64
N GLN A 311 -17.83 18.61 -35.15
CA GLN A 311 -18.31 17.50 -35.98
C GLN A 311 -19.72 17.75 -36.50
N ILE A 312 -20.64 18.12 -35.62
CA ILE A 312 -22.03 18.46 -35.99
C ILE A 312 -22.06 19.62 -37.00
N SER A 313 -21.14 20.58 -36.87
CA SER A 313 -21.03 21.69 -37.82
C SER A 313 -20.46 21.27 -39.18
N LYS A 314 -19.54 20.28 -39.21
CA LYS A 314 -18.91 19.78 -40.44
C LYS A 314 -19.80 18.83 -41.23
N GLU A 315 -20.63 18.01 -40.56
CA GLU A 315 -21.57 17.10 -41.22
C GLU A 315 -22.60 17.83 -42.09
N LYS A 316 -22.81 19.13 -41.87
CA LYS A 316 -23.63 19.99 -42.74
C LYS A 316 -22.90 20.60 -43.93
N GLY A 317 -21.57 20.48 -44.01
CA GLY A 317 -20.73 21.32 -44.85
C GLY A 317 -20.07 20.66 -46.05
N ASP A 318 -19.60 19.40 -45.97
CA ASP A 318 -18.99 18.66 -47.08
C ASP A 318 -18.70 17.20 -46.66
N GLU A 319 -19.14 16.23 -47.45
CA GLU A 319 -19.16 14.80 -47.09
C GLU A 319 -17.82 14.03 -47.23
N ASN A 320 -16.74 14.62 -47.74
CA ASN A 320 -15.56 13.83 -48.12
C ASN A 320 -14.28 14.23 -47.38
N GLY A 321 -14.14 13.77 -46.14
CA GLY A 321 -12.89 13.89 -45.39
C GLY A 321 -12.99 13.43 -43.94
N GLY A 322 -13.28 12.15 -43.70
CA GLY A 322 -13.20 11.54 -42.38
C GLY A 322 -11.78 11.59 -41.84
N ASP A 323 -11.49 12.56 -40.97
CA ASP A 323 -10.18 12.84 -40.43
C ASP A 323 -9.86 11.82 -39.32
N GLU A 324 -9.21 10.71 -39.66
CA GLU A 324 -8.82 9.59 -38.75
C GLU A 324 -8.14 10.11 -37.46
N ASP A 325 -7.41 11.23 -37.56
CA ASP A 325 -6.78 11.93 -36.45
C ASP A 325 -7.77 12.47 -35.41
N THR A 326 -8.96 12.91 -35.83
CA THR A 326 -10.00 13.41 -34.91
C THR A 326 -10.59 12.27 -34.08
N THR A 327 -10.86 11.11 -34.69
CA THR A 327 -11.37 9.92 -34.00
C THR A 327 -10.35 9.39 -33.00
N LYS A 328 -9.08 9.33 -33.38
CA LYS A 328 -7.98 8.93 -32.49
C LYS A 328 -7.82 9.88 -31.30
N LYS A 329 -7.89 11.19 -31.55
CA LYS A 329 -7.82 12.22 -30.50
C LYS A 329 -9.00 12.13 -29.53
N LYS A 330 -10.21 11.85 -30.01
CA LYS A 330 -11.39 11.60 -29.18
C LYS A 330 -11.23 10.40 -28.28
N GLY A 331 -10.78 9.26 -28.82
CA GLY A 331 -10.52 8.06 -28.02
C GLY A 331 -9.49 8.31 -26.91
N GLN A 332 -8.43 9.08 -27.18
CA GLN A 332 -7.46 9.48 -26.18
C GLN A 332 -8.05 10.40 -25.10
N LEU A 333 -8.86 11.39 -25.48
CA LEU A 333 -9.53 12.30 -24.55
C LEU A 333 -10.55 11.57 -23.67
N LYS A 334 -11.32 10.63 -24.23
CA LYS A 334 -12.26 9.78 -23.46
C LYS A 334 -11.52 8.96 -22.41
N GLY A 335 -10.42 8.31 -22.82
CA GLY A 335 -9.55 7.59 -21.89
C GLY A 335 -9.00 8.49 -20.78
N SER A 336 -8.66 9.75 -21.10
CA SER A 336 -8.23 10.77 -20.11
C SER A 336 -9.38 11.16 -19.16
N LEU A 337 -10.57 11.43 -19.67
CA LEU A 337 -11.73 11.86 -18.89
C LEU A 337 -12.24 10.77 -17.94
N VAL A 338 -12.30 9.50 -18.37
CA VAL A 338 -12.64 8.38 -17.48
C VAL A 338 -11.65 8.28 -16.32
N ARG A 339 -10.37 8.55 -16.57
CA ARG A 339 -9.36 8.61 -15.50
C ARG A 339 -9.61 9.78 -14.56
N HIS A 340 -9.93 10.97 -15.08
CA HIS A 340 -10.30 12.13 -14.26
C HIS A 340 -11.53 11.87 -13.40
N THR A 341 -12.53 11.15 -13.93
CA THR A 341 -13.72 10.74 -13.17
C THR A 341 -13.34 9.94 -11.94
N ASN A 342 -12.46 8.93 -12.08
CA ASN A 342 -12.00 8.11 -10.96
C ASN A 342 -11.24 8.92 -9.89
N VAL A 343 -10.46 9.91 -10.33
CA VAL A 343 -9.71 10.81 -9.44
C VAL A 343 -10.65 11.76 -8.69
N LEU A 344 -11.58 12.39 -9.41
CA LEU A 344 -12.45 13.42 -8.85
C LEU A 344 -13.66 12.84 -8.10
N PHE A 345 -13.88 11.53 -8.21
CA PHE A 345 -15.02 10.82 -7.64
C PHE A 345 -15.23 11.13 -6.14
N GLY A 346 -16.39 11.72 -5.83
CA GLY A 346 -16.80 12.10 -4.48
C GLY A 346 -15.85 13.09 -3.77
N GLY A 347 -14.96 13.75 -4.51
CA GLY A 347 -13.93 14.64 -3.99
C GLY A 347 -12.95 13.95 -3.05
N ASN A 348 -12.74 12.63 -3.20
CA ASN A 348 -11.98 11.84 -2.24
C ASN A 348 -10.52 12.30 -2.10
N LEU A 349 -9.84 12.62 -3.21
CA LEU A 349 -8.49 13.20 -3.16
C LEU A 349 -8.48 14.60 -2.51
N ALA A 350 -9.51 15.41 -2.72
CA ALA A 350 -9.63 16.71 -2.06
C ALA A 350 -9.79 16.56 -0.53
N LYS A 351 -10.56 15.57 -0.06
CA LYS A 351 -10.71 15.26 1.37
C LYS A 351 -9.39 14.85 2.01
N LEU A 352 -8.54 14.10 1.30
CA LEU A 352 -7.21 13.73 1.81
C LEU A 352 -6.33 14.97 2.07
N THR A 353 -6.55 16.07 1.35
CA THR A 353 -5.84 17.34 1.60
C THR A 353 -6.24 18.04 2.89
N ALA A 354 -7.24 17.55 3.63
CA ALA A 354 -7.62 18.08 4.94
C ALA A 354 -6.49 17.93 5.97
N PHE A 355 -5.64 16.91 5.79
CA PHE A 355 -4.55 16.58 6.70
C PHE A 355 -3.20 17.14 6.26
N GLU A 356 -3.14 17.97 5.21
CA GLU A 356 -1.91 18.62 4.77
C GLU A 356 -1.59 19.83 5.66
N PRO A 357 -0.43 19.85 6.34
CA PRO A 357 0.01 21.03 7.08
C PRO A 357 0.34 22.17 6.09
N ARG A 358 -0.19 23.36 6.34
CA ARG A 358 0.32 24.59 5.71
C ARG A 358 1.65 24.91 6.39
N LEU A 359 2.76 24.42 5.83
CA LEU A 359 4.07 25.00 6.11
C LEU A 359 4.10 26.39 5.47
N SER A 360 3.62 27.37 6.24
CA SER A 360 3.84 28.81 6.12
C SER A 360 4.43 29.29 4.78
N THR A 361 3.57 29.69 3.85
CA THR A 361 3.92 30.88 3.06
C THR A 361 3.83 32.06 4.03
N VAL A 362 5.01 32.44 4.51
CA VAL A 362 5.36 33.62 5.31
C VAL A 362 4.40 34.80 5.03
N GLY A 363 3.58 35.14 6.02
CA GLY A 363 2.67 36.28 5.97
C GLY A 363 1.41 36.07 6.80
N SER A 364 1.54 36.28 8.13
CA SER A 364 0.54 36.63 9.18
C SER A 364 -0.91 36.09 9.17
N SER A 365 -1.34 35.32 8.18
CA SER A 365 -2.68 34.78 8.06
C SER A 365 -2.69 33.34 8.56
N LEU A 366 -3.59 33.08 9.51
CA LEU A 366 -3.86 31.75 10.04
C LEU A 366 -4.08 30.74 8.89
N PRO A 367 -3.78 29.44 9.11
CA PRO A 367 -3.97 28.43 8.09
C PRO A 367 -5.46 28.30 7.71
N VAL A 368 -5.87 28.90 6.58
CA VAL A 368 -7.24 28.79 6.08
C VAL A 368 -7.48 27.36 5.58
N CYS A 369 -8.51 26.72 6.13
CA CYS A 369 -8.99 25.43 5.69
C CYS A 369 -9.62 25.58 4.29
N THR A 370 -8.96 25.10 3.23
CA THR A 370 -9.48 25.24 1.85
C THR A 370 -9.92 23.93 1.22
N TRP A 371 -9.77 22.80 1.93
CA TRP A 371 -10.04 21.48 1.37
C TRP A 371 -11.52 21.29 1.05
N PHE A 372 -12.45 21.86 1.83
CA PHE A 372 -13.88 21.77 1.55
C PHE A 372 -14.27 22.55 0.27
N ARG A 373 -13.65 23.71 0.06
CA ARG A 373 -13.83 24.50 -1.19
C ARG A 373 -13.25 23.75 -2.37
N LEU A 374 -12.07 23.16 -2.21
CA LEU A 374 -11.43 22.33 -3.24
C LEU A 374 -12.25 21.07 -3.56
N LYS A 375 -12.89 20.46 -2.55
CA LYS A 375 -13.84 19.37 -2.74
C LYS A 375 -15.04 19.84 -3.55
N GLY A 376 -15.60 21.01 -3.25
CA GLY A 376 -16.67 21.63 -4.04
C GLY A 376 -16.28 21.82 -5.51
N VAL A 377 -15.07 22.33 -5.77
CA VAL A 377 -14.54 22.45 -7.15
C VAL A 377 -14.41 21.07 -7.80
N SER A 378 -13.86 20.08 -7.09
CA SER A 378 -13.70 18.71 -7.58
C SER A 378 -15.04 18.07 -7.94
N ASP A 379 -16.04 18.18 -7.07
CA ASP A 379 -17.39 17.62 -7.27
C ASP A 379 -18.11 18.32 -8.44
N ALA A 380 -17.95 19.64 -8.58
CA ALA A 380 -18.52 20.39 -9.69
C ALA A 380 -17.84 20.06 -11.04
N ALA A 381 -16.50 19.94 -11.03
CA ALA A 381 -15.72 19.57 -12.21
C ALA A 381 -16.07 18.15 -12.67
N LEU A 382 -16.24 17.20 -11.74
CA LEU A 382 -16.69 15.84 -12.02
C LEU A 382 -18.01 15.83 -12.79
N LYS A 383 -19.00 16.62 -12.38
CA LYS A 383 -20.29 16.71 -13.08
C LYS A 383 -20.12 17.19 -14.52
N CYS A 384 -19.28 18.20 -14.76
CA CYS A 384 -19.00 18.68 -16.11
C CYS A 384 -18.28 17.63 -16.97
N VAL A 385 -17.33 16.90 -16.38
CA VAL A 385 -16.63 15.78 -17.04
C VAL A 385 -17.61 14.67 -17.43
N LEU A 386 -18.53 14.31 -16.54
CA LEU A 386 -19.56 13.30 -16.82
C LEU A 386 -20.51 13.75 -17.93
N VAL A 387 -20.94 15.02 -17.93
CA VAL A 387 -21.74 15.58 -19.04
C VAL A 387 -20.97 15.56 -20.36
N ALA A 388 -19.68 15.92 -20.36
CA ALA A 388 -18.84 15.87 -21.56
C ALA A 388 -18.71 14.46 -22.14
N ILE A 389 -18.60 13.42 -21.29
CA ILE A 389 -18.61 12.02 -21.72
C ILE A 389 -20.00 11.63 -22.24
N GLY A 390 -21.07 12.08 -21.58
CA GLY A 390 -22.45 11.77 -21.94
C GLY A 390 -22.86 12.33 -23.30
N ILE A 391 -22.44 13.55 -23.64
CA ILE A 391 -22.78 14.22 -24.91
C ILE A 391 -22.41 13.35 -26.13
N GLU A 392 -21.28 12.64 -26.09
CA GLU A 392 -20.85 11.75 -27.17
C GLU A 392 -21.90 10.71 -27.55
N GLU A 393 -22.53 10.09 -26.55
CA GLU A 393 -23.51 9.04 -26.77
C GLU A 393 -24.79 9.60 -27.42
N LEU A 394 -25.15 10.86 -27.16
CA LEU A 394 -26.31 11.50 -27.79
C LEU A 394 -26.07 12.01 -29.20
N VAL A 395 -24.85 12.49 -29.49
CA VAL A 395 -24.50 12.95 -30.84
C VAL A 395 -24.62 11.82 -31.85
N HIS A 396 -24.41 10.57 -31.43
CA HIS A 396 -24.61 9.40 -32.29
C HIS A 396 -26.08 9.06 -32.57
N GLU A 397 -27.05 9.63 -31.85
CA GLU A 397 -28.45 9.22 -31.92
C GLU A 397 -29.39 10.24 -32.59
N ASN A 398 -29.04 11.53 -32.66
CA ASN A 398 -29.98 12.57 -33.07
C ASN A 398 -29.33 13.72 -33.87
N ASP A 399 -29.59 13.80 -35.18
CA ASP A 399 -29.17 14.95 -36.03
C ASP A 399 -30.17 16.13 -35.98
N GLY A 400 -31.03 16.17 -34.97
CA GLY A 400 -32.12 17.15 -34.86
C GLY A 400 -31.64 18.59 -34.65
N PRO A 401 -32.43 19.60 -35.05
CA PRO A 401 -32.12 21.02 -34.82
C PRO A 401 -31.93 21.37 -33.34
N GLU A 402 -32.56 20.62 -32.43
CA GLU A 402 -32.38 20.75 -30.97
C GLU A 402 -30.94 20.45 -30.52
N LEU A 403 -30.25 19.50 -31.16
CA LEU A 403 -28.86 19.17 -30.84
C LEU A 403 -27.91 20.33 -31.19
N ILE A 404 -28.23 21.09 -32.23
CA ILE A 404 -27.44 22.25 -32.67
C ILE A 404 -27.59 23.40 -31.68
N GLU A 405 -28.81 23.62 -31.18
CA GLU A 405 -29.04 24.62 -30.13
C GLU A 405 -28.34 24.21 -28.83
N LEU A 406 -28.44 22.94 -28.46
CA LEU A 406 -27.76 22.37 -27.30
C LEU A 406 -26.24 22.50 -27.38
N THR A 407 -25.65 22.22 -28.54
CA THR A 407 -24.19 22.35 -28.71
C THR A 407 -23.72 23.79 -28.68
N LYS A 408 -24.51 24.77 -29.15
CA LYS A 408 -24.17 26.19 -28.96
C LYS A 408 -24.09 26.56 -27.47
N ILE A 409 -25.08 26.12 -26.68
CA ILE A 409 -25.12 26.31 -25.23
C ILE A 409 -23.88 25.67 -24.57
N HIS A 410 -23.49 24.47 -24.99
CA HIS A 410 -22.32 23.78 -24.43
C HIS A 410 -21.00 24.42 -24.85
N VAL A 411 -20.88 24.91 -26.09
CA VAL A 411 -19.70 25.65 -26.56
C VAL A 411 -19.50 26.94 -25.77
N GLU A 412 -20.55 27.68 -25.42
CA GLU A 412 -20.42 28.83 -24.52
C GLU A 412 -19.81 28.44 -23.17
N ALA A 413 -20.28 27.33 -22.59
CA ALA A 413 -19.77 26.80 -21.32
C ALA A 413 -18.27 26.44 -21.38
N THR A 414 -17.75 26.00 -22.53
CA THR A 414 -16.32 25.65 -22.67
C THR A 414 -15.38 26.83 -22.39
N LYS A 415 -15.79 28.06 -22.71
CA LYS A 415 -15.01 29.28 -22.44
C LYS A 415 -14.87 29.50 -20.93
N SER A 416 -15.95 29.32 -20.17
CA SER A 416 -15.93 29.42 -18.70
C SER A 416 -15.12 28.29 -18.07
N LEU A 417 -15.20 27.05 -18.57
CA LEU A 417 -14.38 25.94 -18.07
C LEU A 417 -12.87 26.18 -18.26
N LYS A 418 -12.45 26.64 -19.45
CA LYS A 418 -11.05 27.02 -19.74
C LYS A 418 -10.59 28.19 -18.87
N SER A 419 -11.47 29.16 -18.67
CA SER A 419 -11.25 30.32 -17.78
C SER A 419 -11.05 29.88 -16.32
N CYS A 420 -11.86 28.96 -15.81
CA CYS A 420 -11.69 28.35 -14.48
C CYS A 420 -10.39 27.55 -14.38
N ALA A 421 -10.04 26.75 -15.40
CA ALA A 421 -8.79 26.01 -15.45
C ALA A 421 -7.57 26.95 -15.34
N LEU A 422 -7.59 28.06 -16.09
CA LEU A 422 -6.55 29.08 -16.06
C LEU A 422 -6.51 29.83 -14.72
N ALA A 423 -7.68 30.18 -14.16
CA ALA A 423 -7.80 30.83 -12.85
C ALA A 423 -7.22 29.95 -11.74
N LEU A 424 -7.51 28.65 -11.76
CA LEU A 424 -6.95 27.67 -10.84
C LEU A 424 -5.43 27.59 -11.00
N GLN A 425 -4.91 27.42 -12.22
CA GLN A 425 -3.47 27.36 -12.53
C GLN A 425 -2.70 28.60 -12.10
N THR A 426 -3.25 29.79 -12.33
CA THR A 426 -2.59 31.07 -12.00
C THR A 426 -2.85 31.53 -10.57
N GLY A 427 -3.95 31.08 -9.95
CA GLY A 427 -4.40 31.55 -8.65
C GLY A 427 -5.02 32.95 -8.70
N LYS A 428 -5.47 33.41 -9.86
CA LYS A 428 -6.07 34.74 -10.05
C LYS A 428 -7.54 34.62 -10.45
N THR A 429 -8.41 35.28 -9.69
CA THR A 429 -9.85 35.35 -9.98
C THR A 429 -10.17 36.16 -11.23
N SER A 430 -9.28 37.06 -11.66
CA SER A 430 -9.47 37.92 -12.84
C SER A 430 -9.63 37.16 -14.15
N PHE A 431 -9.26 35.87 -14.20
CA PHE A 431 -9.43 35.04 -15.38
C PHE A 431 -10.78 34.33 -15.44
N ILE A 432 -11.61 34.43 -14.40
CA ILE A 432 -12.92 33.76 -14.37
C ILE A 432 -13.91 34.56 -15.21
N ASN A 433 -14.44 33.95 -16.26
CA ASN A 433 -15.49 34.54 -17.09
C ASN A 433 -16.88 34.01 -16.68
N GLU A 434 -17.75 34.93 -16.25
CA GLU A 434 -19.13 34.68 -15.83
C GLU A 434 -20.16 34.99 -16.95
N GLU A 435 -19.72 35.51 -18.09
CA GLU A 435 -20.60 35.86 -19.22
C GLU A 435 -21.38 34.65 -19.74
N GLY A 436 -22.69 34.81 -19.91
CA GLY A 436 -23.56 33.79 -20.52
C GLY A 436 -24.11 32.70 -19.58
N LEU A 437 -23.81 32.77 -18.28
CA LEU A 437 -24.25 31.79 -17.26
C LEU A 437 -25.51 32.20 -16.46
N GLU A 438 -26.13 33.34 -16.77
CA GLU A 438 -27.20 33.92 -15.94
C GLU A 438 -28.63 33.47 -16.29
N LYS A 439 -28.87 32.95 -17.50
CA LYS A 439 -30.20 32.45 -17.90
C LYS A 439 -30.21 30.93 -17.93
N ASP A 440 -30.99 30.32 -17.03
CA ASP A 440 -31.41 28.93 -17.17
C ASP A 440 -32.31 28.84 -18.41
N SER A 441 -31.72 28.39 -19.52
CA SER A 441 -32.50 27.98 -20.67
C SER A 441 -33.17 26.66 -20.30
N SER A 442 -34.50 26.62 -20.28
CA SER A 442 -35.29 25.40 -20.05
C SER A 442 -35.01 24.28 -21.07
N SER A 443 -34.19 24.55 -22.10
CA SER A 443 -33.83 23.66 -23.21
C SER A 443 -32.53 22.86 -23.02
N ASP A 444 -31.78 23.00 -21.92
CA ASP A 444 -30.56 22.20 -21.68
C ASP A 444 -30.83 21.00 -20.73
N PRO A 445 -31.14 19.80 -21.25
CA PRO A 445 -31.41 18.63 -20.40
C PRO A 445 -30.21 18.30 -19.50
N PHE A 446 -28.98 18.45 -19.98
CA PHE A 446 -27.78 18.13 -19.20
C PHE A 446 -27.43 19.17 -18.14
N ARG A 447 -28.15 20.31 -18.12
CA ARG A 447 -27.90 21.43 -17.21
C ARG A 447 -26.43 21.82 -17.19
N MET A 448 -25.77 21.79 -18.35
CA MET A 448 -24.36 22.10 -18.51
C MET A 448 -24.06 23.52 -18.02
N LYS A 449 -24.96 24.49 -18.27
CA LYS A 449 -24.83 25.86 -17.73
C LYS A 449 -24.87 25.89 -16.20
N VAL A 450 -25.76 25.12 -15.57
CA VAL A 450 -25.84 25.00 -14.09
C VAL A 450 -24.58 24.38 -13.52
N HIS A 451 -24.09 23.29 -14.12
CA HIS A 451 -22.86 22.63 -13.67
C HIS A 451 -21.62 23.51 -13.87
N THR A 452 -21.54 24.21 -14.99
CA THR A 452 -20.47 25.16 -15.28
C THR A 452 -20.49 26.35 -14.31
N LYS A 453 -21.67 26.88 -14.01
CA LYS A 453 -21.85 27.91 -12.97
C LYS A 453 -21.39 27.42 -11.60
N ALA A 454 -21.74 26.19 -11.22
CA ALA A 454 -21.24 25.59 -9.99
C ALA A 454 -19.70 25.45 -9.95
N VAL A 455 -19.06 25.13 -11.09
CA VAL A 455 -17.59 25.13 -11.23
C VAL A 455 -17.02 26.54 -11.07
N VAL A 456 -17.63 27.53 -11.70
CA VAL A 456 -17.24 28.95 -11.64
C VAL A 456 -17.32 29.46 -10.20
N ASP A 457 -18.47 29.29 -9.54
CA ASP A 457 -18.70 29.72 -8.16
C ASP A 457 -17.74 29.04 -7.18
N SER A 458 -17.56 27.72 -7.32
CA SER A 458 -16.63 26.95 -6.48
C SER A 458 -15.19 27.36 -6.71
N THR A 459 -14.79 27.60 -7.97
CA THR A 459 -13.43 28.02 -8.34
C THR A 459 -13.15 29.41 -7.79
N LYS A 460 -14.07 30.35 -7.96
CA LYS A 460 -13.98 31.71 -7.42
C LYS A 460 -13.83 31.67 -5.90
N SER A 461 -14.70 30.91 -5.22
CA SER A 461 -14.65 30.73 -3.76
C SER A 461 -13.32 30.13 -3.29
N TYR A 462 -12.79 29.13 -4.00
CA TYR A 462 -11.50 28.51 -3.70
C TYR A 462 -10.32 29.45 -3.93
N VAL A 463 -10.25 30.11 -5.09
CA VAL A 463 -9.14 31.02 -5.43
C VAL A 463 -9.15 32.25 -4.50
N MET A 464 -10.32 32.80 -4.16
CA MET A 464 -10.44 33.87 -3.17
C MET A 464 -9.94 33.43 -1.79
N ALA A 465 -10.21 32.18 -1.38
CA ALA A 465 -9.69 31.64 -0.12
C ALA A 465 -8.16 31.48 -0.11
N MET A 466 -7.57 31.29 -1.30
CA MET A 466 -6.13 31.14 -1.48
C MET A 466 -5.40 32.48 -1.54
N ASP A 467 -6.04 33.58 -1.95
CA ASP A 467 -5.42 34.93 -2.03
C ASP A 467 -5.27 35.61 -0.65
N GLY A 468 -5.84 35.05 0.43
CA GLY A 468 -5.65 35.50 1.82
C GLY A 468 -6.29 36.84 2.19
N LYS A 469 -6.66 37.69 1.22
CA LYS A 469 -7.21 39.03 1.42
C LYS A 469 -8.62 39.09 2.01
N THR A 470 -9.32 37.96 2.10
CA THR A 470 -10.73 37.87 2.55
C THR A 470 -10.91 37.34 3.97
N SER A 471 -9.83 37.15 4.74
CA SER A 471 -9.80 36.21 5.88
C SER A 471 -9.89 36.78 7.30
N GLU A 472 -10.41 37.98 7.55
CA GLU A 472 -10.66 38.38 8.96
C GLU A 472 -11.87 37.66 9.56
N ASN A 473 -12.98 37.52 8.83
CA ASN A 473 -14.21 36.90 9.36
C ASN A 473 -14.26 35.36 9.26
N ASP A 474 -13.48 34.73 8.39
CA ASP A 474 -13.54 33.27 8.15
C ASP A 474 -12.61 32.45 9.08
N SER A 475 -11.74 33.11 9.85
CA SER A 475 -10.75 32.45 10.73
C SER A 475 -11.39 31.62 11.85
N HIS A 476 -12.56 32.02 12.34
CA HIS A 476 -13.35 31.26 13.33
C HIS A 476 -13.98 29.97 12.77
N SER A 477 -14.02 29.78 11.45
CA SER A 477 -14.63 28.60 10.82
C SER A 477 -13.78 27.32 10.91
N PHE A 478 -12.48 27.45 11.22
CA PHE A 478 -11.56 26.31 11.32
C PHE A 478 -11.98 25.32 12.40
N PHE A 479 -12.43 25.84 13.55
CA PHE A 479 -12.99 25.05 14.65
C PHE A 479 -14.52 24.96 14.61
N SER A 480 -15.15 25.31 13.47
CA SER A 480 -16.60 25.16 13.38
C SER A 480 -16.97 23.69 13.59
N LYS A 481 -18.06 23.48 14.32
CA LYS A 481 -18.62 22.15 14.58
C LYS A 481 -18.85 21.37 13.27
N LYS A 482 -19.19 22.07 12.18
CA LYS A 482 -19.38 21.50 10.85
C LYS A 482 -18.08 20.96 10.26
N THR A 483 -17.01 21.75 10.26
CA THR A 483 -15.68 21.32 9.78
C THR A 483 -15.18 20.10 10.56
N TRP A 484 -15.31 20.13 11.89
CA TRP A 484 -14.96 19.00 12.75
C TRP A 484 -15.80 17.76 12.49
N MET A 485 -17.11 17.92 12.27
CA MET A 485 -18.00 16.81 11.93
C MET A 485 -17.66 16.20 10.57
N GLU A 486 -17.30 17.01 9.59
CA GLU A 486 -16.85 16.53 8.27
C GLU A 486 -15.48 15.84 8.33
N VAL A 487 -14.55 16.31 9.17
CA VAL A 487 -13.29 15.59 9.44
C VAL A 487 -13.59 14.25 10.11
N LYS A 488 -14.47 14.21 11.12
CA LYS A 488 -14.93 12.95 11.75
C LYS A 488 -15.60 12.01 10.75
N LEU A 489 -16.46 12.52 9.87
CA LEU A 489 -17.09 11.77 8.78
C LEU A 489 -16.06 11.28 7.76
N SER A 490 -15.01 12.06 7.50
CA SER A 490 -13.89 11.64 6.64
C SER A 490 -13.02 10.59 7.33
N MET A 491 -13.01 10.57 8.67
CA MET A 491 -12.43 9.49 9.47
C MET A 491 -13.34 8.28 9.65
N LEU A 492 -14.65 8.42 9.38
CA LEU A 492 -15.62 7.34 9.55
C LEU A 492 -15.28 6.10 8.72
N PRO A 493 -14.87 6.19 7.43
CA PRO A 493 -14.37 5.02 6.70
C PRO A 493 -13.21 4.30 7.40
N PHE A 494 -12.39 5.01 8.18
CA PHE A 494 -11.27 4.42 8.92
C PHE A 494 -11.73 3.75 10.23
N TYR A 495 -12.71 4.33 10.93
CA TYR A 495 -13.39 3.66 12.05
C TYR A 495 -14.23 2.47 11.58
N VAL A 496 -14.85 2.58 10.42
CA VAL A 496 -15.53 1.48 9.74
C VAL A 496 -14.50 0.44 9.37
N VAL A 497 -13.32 0.77 8.87
CA VAL A 497 -12.23 -0.21 8.72
C VAL A 497 -11.92 -0.89 10.07
N PHE A 498 -11.69 -0.14 11.15
CA PHE A 498 -11.40 -0.68 12.48
C PHE A 498 -12.47 -1.64 13.02
N THR A 499 -13.76 -1.32 12.82
CA THR A 499 -14.90 -2.09 13.36
C THR A 499 -15.45 -3.11 12.37
N ALA A 500 -15.47 -2.79 11.08
CA ALA A 500 -15.91 -3.65 9.99
C ALA A 500 -14.91 -4.75 9.68
N TYR A 501 -13.66 -4.71 10.14
CA TYR A 501 -12.78 -5.88 10.07
C TYR A 501 -13.26 -7.01 11.00
N PRO A 502 -13.40 -6.79 12.33
CA PRO A 502 -14.00 -7.78 13.23
C PRO A 502 -15.47 -8.08 12.91
N LEU A 503 -16.29 -7.07 12.57
CA LEU A 503 -17.68 -7.29 12.18
C LEU A 503 -17.79 -7.98 10.81
N GLY A 504 -16.84 -7.74 9.91
CA GLY A 504 -16.69 -8.42 8.64
C GLY A 504 -16.35 -9.89 8.84
N MET A 505 -15.50 -10.21 9.81
CA MET A 505 -15.26 -11.60 10.24
C MET A 505 -16.57 -12.25 10.71
N LEU A 506 -17.31 -11.59 11.61
CA LEU A 506 -18.61 -12.08 12.07
C LEU A 506 -19.60 -12.23 10.91
N ASN A 507 -19.58 -11.34 9.92
CA ASN A 507 -20.42 -11.42 8.74
C ASN A 507 -20.02 -12.56 7.80
N VAL A 508 -18.73 -12.81 7.56
CA VAL A 508 -18.24 -13.95 6.76
C VAL A 508 -18.61 -15.25 7.45
N VAL A 509 -18.38 -15.37 8.77
CA VAL A 509 -18.80 -16.55 9.55
C VAL A 509 -20.31 -16.71 9.49
N ARG A 510 -21.08 -15.64 9.72
CA ARG A 510 -22.55 -15.66 9.62
C ARG A 510 -23.02 -16.06 8.22
N MET A 511 -22.35 -15.60 7.19
CA MET A 511 -22.64 -15.90 5.78
C MET A 511 -22.37 -17.37 5.48
N LEU A 512 -21.21 -17.91 5.88
CA LEU A 512 -20.87 -19.33 5.77
C LEU A 512 -21.80 -20.21 6.61
N CYS A 513 -22.34 -19.73 7.73
CA CYS A 513 -23.31 -20.48 8.53
C CYS A 513 -24.76 -20.33 8.03
N ARG A 514 -25.06 -19.41 7.12
CA ARG A 514 -26.43 -19.18 6.64
C ARG A 514 -26.78 -20.22 5.56
N LYS A 515 -27.66 -21.16 5.88
CA LYS A 515 -28.20 -22.16 4.93
C LYS A 515 -28.67 -21.55 3.60
N GLY A 516 -29.27 -20.35 3.67
CA GLY A 516 -29.72 -19.57 2.52
C GLY A 516 -28.59 -19.14 1.56
N TYR A 517 -27.38 -18.87 2.07
CA TYR A 517 -26.22 -18.44 1.27
C TYR A 517 -25.73 -19.58 0.36
N TRP A 518 -25.62 -20.79 0.91
CA TRP A 518 -25.30 -21.99 0.13
C TRP A 518 -26.36 -22.34 -0.91
N SER A 519 -27.64 -22.08 -0.61
CA SER A 519 -28.70 -22.23 -1.61
C SER A 519 -28.71 -21.10 -2.66
N SER A 520 -28.16 -19.93 -2.34
CA SER A 520 -28.00 -18.80 -3.27
C SER A 520 -26.70 -18.84 -4.07
N LEU A 521 -25.73 -19.67 -3.67
CA LEU A 521 -24.54 -20.06 -4.44
C LEU A 521 -24.91 -20.95 -5.65
N LYS A 522 -26.06 -20.69 -6.28
CA LYS A 522 -26.32 -21.20 -7.63
C LYS A 522 -25.21 -20.69 -8.53
N VAL A 523 -24.88 -21.47 -9.57
CA VAL A 523 -24.00 -21.09 -10.70
C VAL A 523 -24.66 -19.98 -11.55
N THR A 524 -25.29 -19.03 -10.90
CA THR A 524 -25.67 -17.76 -11.47
C THR A 524 -24.39 -16.96 -11.72
N GLN A 525 -24.40 -16.16 -12.78
CA GLN A 525 -23.33 -15.27 -13.27
C GLN A 525 -22.70 -14.32 -12.23
N ASN A 526 -23.08 -14.40 -10.95
CA ASN A 526 -22.53 -13.60 -9.86
C ASN A 526 -21.28 -14.26 -9.29
N GLY A 527 -20.14 -13.59 -9.38
CA GLY A 527 -18.79 -14.07 -9.02
C GLY A 527 -18.52 -14.48 -7.56
N GLU A 528 -19.53 -14.73 -6.72
CA GLU A 528 -19.37 -15.08 -5.30
C GLU A 528 -18.82 -16.50 -5.07
N LEU A 529 -19.23 -17.49 -5.88
CA LEU A 529 -18.64 -18.84 -5.81
C LEU A 529 -17.17 -18.81 -6.24
N ASN A 530 -16.86 -18.08 -7.31
CA ASN A 530 -15.48 -17.89 -7.78
C ASN A 530 -14.63 -17.17 -6.73
N LYS A 531 -15.21 -16.20 -6.02
CA LYS A 531 -14.59 -15.53 -4.87
C LYS A 531 -14.26 -16.49 -3.75
N LEU A 532 -15.24 -17.28 -3.31
CA LEU A 532 -15.04 -18.29 -2.26
C LEU A 532 -13.97 -19.30 -2.69
N MET A 533 -14.04 -19.82 -3.91
CA MET A 533 -13.06 -20.77 -4.43
C MET A 533 -11.65 -20.18 -4.51
N TRP A 534 -11.52 -18.92 -4.91
CA TRP A 534 -10.24 -18.23 -4.89
C TRP A 534 -9.71 -18.04 -3.46
N CYS A 535 -10.57 -17.67 -2.51
CA CYS A 535 -10.21 -17.54 -1.09
C CYS A 535 -9.69 -18.87 -0.52
N ILE A 536 -10.39 -19.97 -0.82
CA ILE A 536 -9.98 -21.33 -0.41
C ILE A 536 -8.62 -21.69 -1.01
N LYS A 537 -8.39 -21.44 -2.30
CA LYS A 537 -7.10 -21.72 -2.95
C LYS A 537 -5.98 -20.87 -2.37
N TYR A 538 -6.27 -19.59 -2.17
CA TYR A 538 -5.34 -18.66 -1.56
C TYR A 538 -4.88 -19.22 -0.22
N THR A 539 -5.79 -19.61 0.66
CA THR A 539 -5.47 -20.26 1.94
C THR A 539 -4.74 -21.59 1.76
N ALA A 540 -5.20 -22.45 0.86
CA ALA A 540 -4.61 -23.77 0.63
C ALA A 540 -3.13 -23.68 0.27
N GLY A 541 -2.72 -22.73 -0.58
CA GLY A 541 -1.30 -22.56 -0.92
C GLY A 541 -0.44 -22.13 0.28
N PHE A 542 -0.94 -21.29 1.19
CA PHE A 542 -0.21 -21.02 2.45
C PHE A 542 -0.14 -22.24 3.33
N VAL A 543 -1.23 -23.02 3.45
CA VAL A 543 -1.24 -24.24 4.26
C VAL A 543 -0.24 -25.25 3.70
N ILE A 544 -0.15 -25.39 2.37
CA ILE A 544 0.86 -26.23 1.73
C ILE A 544 2.26 -25.77 2.12
N LEU A 545 2.57 -24.47 1.95
CA LEU A 545 3.88 -23.94 2.33
C LEU A 545 4.17 -24.11 3.82
N LEU A 546 3.17 -23.93 4.68
CA LEU A 546 3.28 -24.13 6.11
C LEU A 546 3.59 -25.60 6.44
N VAL A 547 2.83 -26.53 5.88
CA VAL A 547 3.02 -27.97 6.06
C VAL A 547 4.39 -28.42 5.57
N MET A 548 4.84 -27.92 4.41
CA MET A 548 6.20 -28.17 3.91
C MET A 548 7.26 -27.67 4.90
N SER A 549 7.00 -26.54 5.56
CA SER A 549 7.96 -25.94 6.49
C SER A 549 8.00 -26.63 7.86
N LEU A 550 6.88 -27.21 8.29
CA LEU A 550 6.75 -27.81 9.62
C LEU A 550 6.98 -29.32 9.63
N TYR A 551 6.55 -30.03 8.59
CA TYR A 551 6.49 -31.49 8.58
C TYR A 551 7.37 -32.14 7.51
N TRP A 552 7.99 -31.36 6.62
CA TRP A 552 8.90 -31.92 5.61
C TRP A 552 10.34 -31.65 6.00
N ASP A 553 10.93 -32.59 6.74
CA ASP A 553 12.29 -32.48 7.27
C ASP A 553 13.32 -32.15 6.18
N HIS A 554 13.21 -32.77 5.01
CA HIS A 554 14.12 -32.47 3.89
C HIS A 554 13.99 -31.03 3.35
N TYR A 555 12.79 -30.44 3.39
CA TYR A 555 12.60 -29.03 3.07
C TYR A 555 13.15 -28.13 4.18
N ASN A 556 13.09 -28.55 5.43
CA ASN A 556 13.70 -27.83 6.54
C ASN A 556 15.24 -27.89 6.43
N GLU A 557 15.81 -29.10 6.42
CA GLU A 557 17.24 -29.45 6.37
C GLU A 557 17.99 -28.83 5.20
N ASN A 558 17.51 -29.01 3.95
CA ASN A 558 18.25 -28.55 2.77
C ASN A 558 18.21 -27.03 2.57
N PHE A 559 17.25 -26.35 3.19
CA PHE A 559 17.11 -24.90 3.08
C PHE A 559 17.70 -24.18 4.30
N HIS A 560 18.35 -24.89 5.22
CA HIS A 560 19.15 -24.26 6.26
C HIS A 560 20.42 -23.65 5.67
N VAL A 561 20.74 -22.41 6.05
CA VAL A 561 22.09 -21.86 5.87
C VAL A 561 22.98 -22.56 6.88
N SER A 562 23.96 -23.31 6.41
CA SER A 562 24.96 -23.93 7.27
C SER A 562 25.83 -22.84 7.89
N THR A 563 25.50 -22.42 9.11
CA THR A 563 26.43 -21.59 9.88
C THR A 563 27.55 -22.49 10.39
N THR A 564 28.79 -22.03 10.26
CA THR A 564 29.97 -22.58 10.94
C THR A 564 29.88 -22.45 12.46
N LEU A 565 28.98 -21.58 12.95
CA LEU A 565 28.61 -21.44 14.35
C LEU A 565 27.80 -22.66 14.86
N PRO A 566 27.90 -23.02 16.15
CA PRO A 566 27.25 -24.20 16.72
C PRO A 566 25.78 -24.31 16.33
N LYS A 567 25.40 -25.49 15.83
CA LYS A 567 24.11 -25.80 15.18
C LYS A 567 22.85 -25.49 16.00
N GLU A 568 22.94 -25.24 17.30
CA GLU A 568 21.82 -25.45 18.21
C GLU A 568 20.96 -24.21 18.48
N SER A 569 21.48 -22.98 18.41
CA SER A 569 20.70 -21.80 18.85
C SER A 569 20.08 -20.97 17.72
N TYR A 570 20.70 -20.94 16.52
CA TYR A 570 20.32 -20.01 15.43
C TYR A 570 19.64 -20.69 14.23
N GLY A 571 19.82 -22.01 14.06
CA GLY A 571 19.30 -22.76 12.91
C GLY A 571 17.78 -22.67 12.78
N ALA A 572 17.05 -22.81 13.89
CA ALA A 572 15.58 -22.83 13.92
C ALA A 572 14.92 -21.48 13.57
N VAL A 573 15.57 -20.35 13.90
CA VAL A 573 15.08 -19.00 13.58
C VAL A 573 15.20 -18.72 12.08
N LEU A 574 16.20 -19.30 11.41
CA LEU A 574 16.40 -19.07 9.99
C LEU A 574 15.57 -19.97 9.07
N SER A 575 15.38 -21.25 9.39
CA SER A 575 14.47 -22.08 8.58
C SER A 575 13.02 -21.60 8.69
N SER A 576 12.61 -21.19 9.89
CA SER A 576 11.32 -20.54 10.11
C SER A 576 11.22 -19.19 9.36
N LEU A 577 12.32 -18.49 9.14
CA LEU A 577 12.32 -17.30 8.29
C LEU A 577 12.20 -17.61 6.80
N ASN A 578 12.84 -18.68 6.29
CA ASN A 578 12.72 -19.08 4.87
C ASN A 578 11.26 -19.39 4.48
N SER A 579 10.54 -20.09 5.34
CA SER A 579 9.12 -20.38 5.16
C SER A 579 8.26 -19.12 5.17
N GLY A 580 8.55 -18.16 6.05
CA GLY A 580 7.91 -16.84 6.04
C GLY A 580 8.08 -16.13 4.69
N TRP A 581 9.27 -16.19 4.09
CA TRP A 581 9.51 -15.58 2.78
C TRP A 581 8.80 -16.30 1.63
N ALA A 582 8.76 -17.64 1.64
CA ALA A 582 7.96 -18.38 0.67
C ALA A 582 6.47 -17.99 0.75
N MET A 583 5.94 -17.80 1.96
CA MET A 583 4.56 -17.34 2.19
C MET A 583 4.33 -15.91 1.68
N ILE A 584 5.28 -15.00 1.90
CA ILE A 584 5.24 -13.64 1.35
C ILE A 584 5.26 -13.72 -0.18
N ALA A 585 6.20 -14.46 -0.76
CA ALA A 585 6.32 -14.64 -2.20
C ALA A 585 5.02 -15.17 -2.83
N TYR A 586 4.41 -16.17 -2.19
CA TYR A 586 3.10 -16.70 -2.55
C TYR A 586 1.97 -15.67 -2.44
N CYS A 587 1.93 -14.89 -1.34
CA CYS A 587 0.96 -13.82 -1.13
C CYS A 587 0.92 -12.87 -2.32
N PHE A 588 2.07 -12.39 -2.79
CA PHE A 588 2.07 -11.54 -3.96
C PHE A 588 1.84 -12.32 -5.25
N ALA A 589 2.41 -13.53 -5.41
CA ALA A 589 2.23 -14.34 -6.61
C ALA A 589 0.75 -14.53 -6.98
N THR A 590 -0.09 -14.68 -5.96
CA THR A 590 -1.54 -14.85 -6.07
C THR A 590 -2.34 -13.54 -6.18
N THR A 591 -1.70 -12.36 -6.24
CA THR A 591 -2.42 -11.10 -6.53
C THR A 591 -3.04 -11.20 -7.91
N GLN A 592 -4.35 -10.96 -7.97
CA GLN A 592 -5.06 -10.85 -9.23
C GLN A 592 -4.43 -9.73 -10.05
N SER A 593 -4.08 -10.04 -11.29
CA SER A 593 -3.56 -9.08 -12.24
C SER A 593 -4.35 -9.20 -13.53
N THR A 594 -4.40 -8.13 -14.31
CA THR A 594 -5.06 -8.07 -15.63
C THR A 594 -4.34 -8.90 -16.71
N GLU A 595 -3.12 -9.35 -16.43
CA GLU A 595 -2.28 -10.09 -17.38
C GLU A 595 -2.10 -11.57 -17.01
N GLY A 596 -2.80 -12.03 -15.97
CA GLY A 596 -2.72 -13.40 -15.46
C GLY A 596 -1.63 -13.61 -14.39
N SER A 597 -1.90 -14.53 -13.47
CA SER A 597 -1.00 -14.84 -12.35
C SER A 597 0.33 -15.48 -12.80
N VAL A 598 0.33 -16.19 -13.94
CA VAL A 598 1.54 -16.86 -14.47
C VAL A 598 2.57 -15.84 -14.97
N LYS A 599 2.17 -14.93 -15.90
CA LYS A 599 3.06 -13.88 -16.42
C LYS A 599 3.63 -13.02 -15.29
N LYS A 600 2.79 -12.65 -14.32
CA LYS A 600 3.24 -11.92 -13.13
C LYS A 600 4.14 -12.73 -12.21
N GLY A 601 3.85 -14.02 -12.02
CA GLY A 601 4.70 -14.93 -11.27
C GLY A 601 6.12 -14.97 -11.85
N ILE A 602 6.24 -15.09 -13.17
CA ILE A 602 7.54 -15.08 -13.85
C ILE A 602 8.26 -13.73 -13.65
N LEU A 603 7.57 -12.60 -13.85
CA LEU A 603 8.16 -11.27 -13.62
C LEU A 603 8.64 -11.07 -12.17
N ARG A 604 7.91 -11.63 -11.19
CA ARG A 604 8.32 -11.63 -9.79
C ARG A 604 9.54 -12.52 -9.56
N GLY A 605 9.57 -13.70 -10.19
CA GLY A 605 10.71 -14.60 -10.13
C GLY A 605 11.98 -13.95 -10.68
N LEU A 606 11.88 -13.24 -11.79
CA LEU A 606 12.98 -12.43 -12.32
C LEU A 606 13.40 -11.33 -11.33
N GLY A 607 12.44 -10.61 -10.76
CA GLY A 607 12.70 -9.61 -9.71
C GLY A 607 13.45 -10.21 -8.51
N THR A 608 13.04 -11.39 -8.02
CA THR A 608 13.70 -12.13 -6.96
C THR A 608 15.14 -12.49 -7.31
N VAL A 609 15.37 -13.08 -8.49
CA VAL A 609 16.70 -13.51 -8.91
C VAL A 609 17.64 -12.31 -9.04
N PHE A 610 17.20 -11.24 -9.70
CA PHE A 610 18.00 -10.01 -9.81
C PHE A 610 18.21 -9.34 -8.45
N GLY A 611 17.18 -9.25 -7.61
CA GLY A 611 17.32 -8.64 -6.28
C GLY A 611 18.30 -9.39 -5.40
N GLY A 612 18.22 -10.73 -5.37
CA GLY A 612 19.17 -11.57 -4.63
C GLY A 612 20.59 -11.47 -5.17
N PHE A 613 20.76 -11.43 -6.50
CA PHE A 613 22.05 -11.21 -7.15
C PHE A 613 22.66 -9.84 -6.82
N PHE A 614 21.87 -8.76 -6.87
CA PHE A 614 22.33 -7.43 -6.53
C PHE A 614 22.63 -7.28 -5.03
N GLY A 615 21.86 -7.93 -4.16
CA GLY A 615 22.15 -7.97 -2.72
C GLY A 615 23.46 -8.71 -2.42
N TRP A 616 23.69 -9.83 -3.10
CA TRP A 616 24.95 -10.57 -3.03
C TRP A 616 26.15 -9.72 -3.52
N LEU A 617 25.99 -9.02 -4.65
CA LEU A 617 27.00 -8.08 -5.16
C LEU A 617 27.27 -6.93 -4.18
N ALA A 618 26.23 -6.38 -3.55
CA ALA A 618 26.37 -5.33 -2.54
C ALA A 618 27.27 -5.77 -1.39
N LEU A 619 27.03 -6.98 -0.88
CA LEU A 619 27.78 -7.57 0.22
C LEU A 619 29.23 -7.90 -0.17
N LEU A 620 29.50 -8.27 -1.43
CA LEU A 620 30.87 -8.42 -1.93
C LEU A 620 31.58 -7.07 -2.05
N ALA A 621 30.93 -6.07 -2.63
CA ALA A 621 31.52 -4.77 -2.86
C ALA A 621 31.77 -3.97 -1.56
N CYS A 622 30.97 -4.24 -0.53
CA CYS A 622 31.04 -3.55 0.76
C CYS A 622 31.68 -4.40 1.86
N GLU A 623 32.29 -5.54 1.54
CA GLU A 623 33.02 -6.35 2.51
C GLU A 623 34.24 -5.58 3.04
N ASP A 624 34.29 -5.38 4.35
CA ASP A 624 35.35 -4.60 4.99
C ASP A 624 35.51 -5.05 6.44
N SER A 625 36.62 -5.74 6.72
CA SER A 625 36.93 -6.31 8.04
C SER A 625 37.17 -5.26 9.13
N ARG A 626 37.20 -3.97 8.79
CA ARG A 626 37.33 -2.88 9.76
C ARG A 626 36.04 -2.61 10.55
N PHE A 627 34.90 -3.09 10.06
CA PHE A 627 33.60 -2.93 10.71
C PHE A 627 33.20 -4.20 11.46
N GLU A 628 32.47 -4.04 12.57
CA GLU A 628 32.05 -5.14 13.45
C GLU A 628 31.23 -6.22 12.72
N ALA A 629 30.35 -5.81 11.79
CA ALA A 629 29.55 -6.71 10.97
C ALA A 629 30.32 -7.33 9.78
N GLY A 630 31.60 -6.99 9.59
CA GLY A 630 32.39 -7.39 8.41
C GLY A 630 32.00 -6.67 7.11
N PHE A 631 31.11 -5.67 7.17
CA PHE A 631 30.66 -4.89 6.03
C PHE A 631 30.66 -3.40 6.34
N ASN A 632 30.99 -2.58 5.34
CA ASN A 632 30.88 -1.12 5.40
C ASN A 632 29.41 -0.68 5.30
N PRO A 633 28.79 -0.20 6.41
CA PRO A 633 27.37 0.15 6.42
C PRO A 633 27.05 1.34 5.50
N TYR A 634 27.97 2.28 5.33
CA TYR A 634 27.77 3.43 4.45
C TYR A 634 27.76 3.03 2.98
N GLY A 635 28.63 2.07 2.61
CA GLY A 635 28.64 1.46 1.29
C GLY A 635 27.32 0.75 0.99
N LEU A 636 26.82 -0.05 1.94
CA LEU A 636 25.54 -0.73 1.81
C LEU A 636 24.37 0.25 1.67
N VAL A 637 24.29 1.29 2.50
CA VAL A 637 23.26 2.33 2.39
C VAL A 637 23.30 2.99 1.01
N ALA A 638 24.48 3.39 0.53
CA ALA A 638 24.64 4.01 -0.78
C ALA A 638 24.22 3.06 -1.91
N TRP A 639 24.67 1.81 -1.87
CA TRP A 639 24.33 0.78 -2.86
C TRP A 639 22.82 0.57 -2.94
N MET A 640 22.21 0.21 -1.80
CA MET A 640 20.77 -0.05 -1.69
C MET A 640 19.94 1.14 -2.16
N THR A 641 20.36 2.37 -1.85
CA THR A 641 19.67 3.58 -2.29
C THR A 641 19.72 3.73 -3.81
N ILE A 642 20.89 3.50 -4.44
CA ILE A 642 21.08 3.67 -5.89
C ILE A 642 20.30 2.61 -6.68
N THR A 643 20.42 1.34 -6.30
CA THR A 643 19.72 0.22 -6.96
C THR A 643 18.21 0.36 -6.82
N THR A 644 17.75 0.70 -5.62
CA THR A 644 16.34 0.95 -5.34
C THR A 644 15.80 2.18 -6.09
N ALA A 645 16.59 3.25 -6.22
CA ALA A 645 16.24 4.42 -7.02
C ALA A 645 16.07 4.05 -8.51
N GLY A 646 17.01 3.27 -9.06
CA GLY A 646 16.94 2.79 -10.44
C GLY A 646 15.72 1.90 -10.68
N ALA A 647 15.48 0.95 -9.78
CA ALA A 647 14.30 0.09 -9.81
C ALA A 647 13.01 0.91 -9.73
N THR A 648 12.90 1.84 -8.77
CA THR A 648 11.74 2.72 -8.59
C THR A 648 11.52 3.59 -9.82
N PHE A 649 12.57 4.19 -10.38
CA PHE A 649 12.49 5.04 -11.58
C PHE A 649 11.94 4.27 -12.76
N SER A 650 12.38 3.02 -12.95
CA SER A 650 11.88 2.15 -14.03
C SER A 650 10.43 1.69 -13.81
N ALA A 651 10.02 1.54 -12.54
CA ALA A 651 8.74 0.95 -12.15
C ALA A 651 7.59 1.96 -12.03
N THR A 652 7.91 3.19 -11.67
CA THR A 652 6.93 4.25 -11.46
C THR A 652 6.36 4.69 -12.81
N ASN A 653 5.03 4.86 -12.84
CA ASN A 653 4.37 5.42 -13.99
C ASN A 653 4.88 6.84 -14.26
N ARG A 654 4.81 7.28 -15.52
CA ARG A 654 5.12 8.66 -15.88
C ARG A 654 3.91 9.57 -15.63
N GLY A 655 4.19 10.85 -15.36
CA GLY A 655 3.19 11.88 -15.09
C GLY A 655 2.47 11.70 -13.75
N PHE A 656 1.23 12.14 -13.66
CA PHE A 656 0.48 12.16 -12.40
C PHE A 656 0.37 10.78 -11.73
N PHE A 657 0.23 9.71 -12.52
CA PHE A 657 0.12 8.35 -12.00
C PHE A 657 1.35 7.91 -11.20
N ALA A 658 2.51 8.56 -11.37
CA ALA A 658 3.67 8.37 -10.49
C ALA A 658 3.28 8.59 -9.02
N ARG A 659 2.47 9.62 -8.75
CA ARG A 659 2.04 10.01 -7.40
C ARG A 659 1.08 9.02 -6.78
N LEU A 660 0.30 8.31 -7.61
CA LEU A 660 -0.66 7.31 -7.17
C LEU A 660 -0.01 5.99 -6.77
N GLY A 661 1.27 5.82 -7.07
CA GLY A 661 1.94 4.56 -6.80
C GLY A 661 2.57 3.91 -8.01
N LEU A 662 3.12 2.77 -7.66
CA LEU A 662 3.52 1.75 -8.56
C LEU A 662 2.36 1.28 -9.45
N SER A 663 2.63 1.18 -10.75
CA SER A 663 1.64 0.74 -11.74
C SER A 663 1.14 -0.67 -11.42
N GLY A 664 -0.17 -0.89 -11.33
CA GLY A 664 -0.71 -2.24 -11.07
C GLY A 664 -0.26 -3.30 -12.10
N ASP A 665 0.27 -2.87 -13.24
CA ASP A 665 0.58 -3.70 -14.39
C ASP A 665 2.07 -4.00 -14.59
N TYR A 666 3.04 -3.32 -13.98
CA TYR A 666 4.47 -3.68 -14.18
C TYR A 666 5.31 -3.62 -12.91
N SER A 667 4.78 -3.04 -11.85
CA SER A 667 5.58 -2.62 -10.70
C SER A 667 5.97 -3.71 -9.70
N PHE A 668 5.35 -4.89 -9.74
CA PHE A 668 5.67 -5.93 -8.77
C PHE A 668 7.06 -6.53 -8.99
N GLY A 669 7.59 -6.58 -10.22
CA GLY A 669 8.96 -7.04 -10.44
C GLY A 669 9.98 -6.18 -9.70
N PRO A 670 9.96 -4.85 -9.87
CA PRO A 670 10.81 -3.92 -9.12
C PRO A 670 10.61 -3.95 -7.60
N ILE A 671 9.37 -4.12 -7.09
CA ILE A 671 9.16 -4.34 -5.65
C ILE A 671 9.93 -5.59 -5.17
N TYR A 672 9.83 -6.68 -5.93
CA TYR A 672 10.48 -7.95 -5.60
C TYR A 672 11.99 -7.85 -5.66
N PHE A 673 12.52 -7.12 -6.63
CA PHE A 673 13.92 -6.77 -6.71
C PHE A 673 14.37 -6.07 -5.43
N ILE A 674 13.72 -4.96 -5.06
CA ILE A 674 14.07 -4.14 -3.90
C ILE A 674 13.97 -4.96 -2.61
N ILE A 675 12.84 -5.64 -2.38
CA ILE A 675 12.62 -6.43 -1.16
C ILE A 675 13.66 -7.56 -1.03
N THR A 676 13.91 -8.31 -2.11
CA THR A 676 14.85 -9.44 -2.05
C THR A 676 16.27 -8.94 -1.81
N GLU A 677 16.66 -7.83 -2.46
CA GLU A 677 17.95 -7.16 -2.24
C GLU A 677 18.12 -6.76 -0.76
N ILE A 678 17.13 -6.06 -0.19
CA ILE A 678 17.13 -5.62 1.22
C ILE A 678 17.30 -6.82 2.14
N ILE A 679 16.54 -7.89 1.93
CA ILE A 679 16.56 -9.06 2.79
C ILE A 679 17.94 -9.71 2.76
N VAL A 680 18.51 -9.95 1.58
CA VAL A 680 19.83 -10.58 1.48
C VAL A 680 20.87 -9.73 2.22
N VAL A 681 20.87 -8.42 2.00
CA VAL A 681 21.83 -7.51 2.65
C VAL A 681 21.62 -7.45 4.16
N MET A 682 20.40 -7.23 4.63
CA MET A 682 20.09 -7.09 6.06
C MET A 682 20.39 -8.36 6.85
N TYR A 683 20.10 -9.53 6.29
CA TYR A 683 20.38 -10.78 6.99
C TYR A 683 21.88 -11.02 7.15
N CYS A 684 22.65 -10.82 6.08
CA CYS A 684 24.10 -10.95 6.17
C CYS A 684 24.68 -9.91 7.13
N TYR A 685 24.23 -8.67 7.05
CA TYR A 685 24.70 -7.60 7.93
C TYR A 685 24.40 -7.84 9.42
N LEU A 686 23.19 -8.31 9.76
CA LEU A 686 22.78 -8.44 11.16
C LEU A 686 23.13 -9.80 11.78
N PHE A 687 23.19 -10.89 11.01
CA PHE A 687 23.18 -12.24 11.58
C PHE A 687 24.29 -13.17 11.08
N PHE A 688 24.75 -13.04 9.83
CA PHE A 688 25.60 -14.07 9.20
C PHE A 688 27.03 -13.62 8.85
N GLY A 689 27.28 -12.31 8.81
CA GLY A 689 28.56 -11.78 8.37
C GLY A 689 28.93 -12.17 6.92
N PRO A 690 30.20 -12.00 6.55
CA PRO A 690 30.71 -12.31 5.21
C PRO A 690 30.62 -13.80 4.83
N GLU A 691 30.81 -14.72 5.78
CA GLU A 691 30.86 -16.16 5.53
C GLU A 691 29.52 -16.72 5.05
N GLY A 692 28.40 -16.32 5.67
CA GLY A 692 27.07 -16.80 5.31
C GLY A 692 26.44 -16.12 4.09
N ARG A 693 27.15 -15.21 3.42
CA ARG A 693 26.61 -14.42 2.28
C ARG A 693 26.02 -15.27 1.16
N ASN A 694 26.77 -16.29 0.71
CA ASN A 694 26.37 -17.10 -0.43
C ASN A 694 25.11 -17.91 -0.11
N ASP A 695 25.10 -18.53 1.07
CA ASP A 695 24.01 -19.38 1.52
C ASP A 695 22.74 -18.57 1.75
N VAL A 696 22.85 -17.38 2.36
CA VAL A 696 21.70 -16.49 2.55
C VAL A 696 21.14 -16.06 1.20
N ALA A 697 21.98 -15.62 0.26
CA ALA A 697 21.51 -15.18 -1.05
C ALA A 697 20.78 -16.29 -1.82
N ILE A 698 21.36 -17.49 -1.88
CA ILE A 698 20.77 -18.64 -2.58
C ILE A 698 19.47 -19.06 -1.91
N ASN A 699 19.47 -19.27 -0.59
CA ASN A 699 18.27 -19.72 0.13
C ASN A 699 17.12 -18.73 -0.02
N ARG A 700 17.38 -17.41 -0.01
CA ARG A 700 16.34 -16.39 -0.21
C ARG A 700 15.78 -16.41 -1.63
N ILE A 701 16.62 -16.60 -2.64
CA ILE A 701 16.17 -16.74 -4.02
C ILE A 701 15.27 -17.98 -4.14
N VAL A 702 15.72 -19.14 -3.66
CA VAL A 702 14.98 -20.39 -3.81
C VAL A 702 13.67 -20.36 -3.00
N ALA A 703 13.67 -19.88 -1.75
CA ALA A 703 12.45 -19.77 -0.94
C ALA A 703 11.37 -18.91 -1.62
N ASN A 704 11.76 -17.77 -2.18
CA ASN A 704 10.84 -16.92 -2.94
C ASN A 704 10.34 -17.59 -4.23
N LEU A 705 11.21 -18.30 -4.95
CA LEU A 705 10.82 -19.06 -6.14
C LEU A 705 9.85 -20.19 -5.81
N VAL A 706 10.01 -20.89 -4.68
CA VAL A 706 9.06 -21.91 -4.19
C VAL A 706 7.69 -21.28 -3.93
N GLY A 707 7.64 -20.16 -3.21
CA GLY A 707 6.38 -19.44 -2.97
C GLY A 707 5.69 -19.00 -4.26
N ILE A 708 6.47 -18.49 -5.23
CA ILE A 708 5.96 -18.13 -6.56
C ILE A 708 5.44 -19.35 -7.32
N ALA A 709 6.16 -20.47 -7.27
CA ALA A 709 5.78 -21.72 -7.93
C ALA A 709 4.46 -22.27 -7.37
N VAL A 710 4.28 -22.28 -6.04
CA VAL A 710 3.01 -22.64 -5.41
C VAL A 710 1.90 -21.66 -5.83
N GLY A 711 2.21 -20.36 -5.98
CA GLY A 711 1.25 -19.37 -6.47
C GLY A 711 0.79 -19.65 -7.90
N ILE A 712 1.71 -20.02 -8.79
CA ILE A 712 1.43 -20.43 -10.17
C ILE A 712 0.61 -21.72 -10.18
N LEU A 713 0.98 -22.71 -9.36
CA LEU A 713 0.27 -23.98 -9.24
C LEU A 713 -1.19 -23.75 -8.81
N MET A 714 -1.42 -22.96 -7.75
CA MET A 714 -2.77 -22.63 -7.27
C MET A 714 -3.60 -21.87 -8.31
N ALA A 715 -2.96 -21.07 -9.17
CA ALA A 715 -3.64 -20.38 -10.25
C ALA A 715 -4.12 -21.33 -11.37
N ILE A 716 -3.40 -22.44 -11.60
CA ILE A 716 -3.74 -23.46 -12.61
C ILE A 716 -4.89 -24.36 -12.14
N VAL A 717 -4.99 -24.64 -10.84
CA VAL A 717 -6.08 -25.46 -10.27
C VAL A 717 -7.44 -24.83 -10.63
N PRO A 718 -8.42 -25.56 -11.19
CA PRO A 718 -9.76 -25.03 -11.53
C PRO A 718 -10.61 -24.63 -10.30
N PRO A 719 -11.50 -23.61 -10.38
CA PRO A 719 -11.69 -22.67 -11.49
C PRO A 719 -10.46 -21.75 -11.64
N GLY A 720 -9.84 -21.75 -12.81
CA GLY A 720 -8.61 -21.00 -13.02
C GLY A 720 -8.88 -19.51 -12.87
N VAL A 721 -8.06 -18.83 -12.08
CA VAL A 721 -8.21 -17.39 -11.84
C VAL A 721 -7.36 -16.70 -12.87
N TRP A 722 -7.86 -16.73 -14.10
CA TRP A 722 -7.20 -16.14 -15.23
C TRP A 722 -7.43 -14.63 -15.16
N GLY A 723 -6.34 -13.89 -15.07
CA GLY A 723 -6.33 -12.44 -15.01
C GLY A 723 -6.96 -11.71 -16.19
N GLY A 724 -7.49 -12.44 -17.17
CA GLY A 724 -8.21 -11.90 -18.30
C GLY A 724 -9.40 -12.76 -18.64
N ASP A 725 -10.13 -13.30 -17.64
CA ASP A 725 -11.44 -13.88 -17.91
C ASP A 725 -12.28 -12.80 -18.63
N PRO A 726 -12.56 -12.98 -19.94
CA PRO A 726 -13.28 -11.98 -20.70
C PRO A 726 -14.65 -11.73 -20.08
N SER A 727 -15.22 -12.73 -19.37
CA SER A 727 -16.48 -12.58 -18.67
C SER A 727 -16.37 -11.62 -17.48
N HIS A 728 -15.26 -11.57 -16.76
CA HIS A 728 -15.07 -10.63 -15.66
C HIS A 728 -14.67 -9.23 -16.15
N CYS A 729 -13.86 -9.12 -17.21
CA CYS A 729 -13.64 -7.83 -17.87
C CYS A 729 -14.94 -7.29 -18.48
N ARG A 730 -15.78 -8.17 -19.02
CA ARG A 730 -17.12 -7.84 -19.51
C ARG A 730 -18.05 -7.52 -18.35
N GLU A 731 -17.98 -8.19 -17.22
CA GLU A 731 -18.75 -7.86 -16.02
C GLU A 731 -18.34 -6.49 -15.44
N ILE A 732 -17.04 -6.16 -15.42
CA ILE A 732 -16.57 -4.83 -15.03
C ILE A 732 -17.01 -3.79 -16.07
N ALA A 733 -16.94 -4.10 -17.36
CA ALA A 733 -17.43 -3.22 -18.41
C ALA A 733 -18.95 -3.01 -18.29
N ASP A 734 -19.72 -4.08 -18.08
CA ASP A 734 -21.16 -4.12 -17.89
C ASP A 734 -21.57 -3.45 -16.57
N LYS A 735 -20.71 -3.49 -15.53
CA LYS A 735 -20.92 -2.80 -14.25
C LYS A 735 -20.54 -1.33 -14.35
N ILE A 736 -19.53 -0.98 -15.13
CA ILE A 736 -19.22 0.42 -15.49
C ILE A 736 -20.35 0.96 -16.36
N GLU A 737 -20.85 0.19 -17.32
CA GLU A 737 -21.98 0.53 -18.20
C GLU A 737 -23.28 0.61 -17.40
N GLY A 738 -23.51 -0.35 -16.50
CA GLY A 738 -24.63 -0.37 -15.56
C GLY A 738 -24.60 0.81 -14.60
N ASN A 739 -23.44 1.11 -14.00
CA ASN A 739 -23.25 2.32 -13.20
C ASN A 739 -23.43 3.58 -14.06
N SER A 740 -22.95 3.60 -15.30
CA SER A 740 -23.16 4.72 -16.24
C SER A 740 -24.64 4.89 -16.55
N SER A 741 -25.39 3.79 -16.68
CA SER A 741 -26.84 3.76 -16.87
C SER A 741 -27.57 4.23 -15.62
N GLU A 742 -27.13 3.84 -14.42
CA GLU A 742 -27.67 4.30 -13.13
C GLU A 742 -27.34 5.77 -12.88
N TYR A 743 -26.16 6.24 -13.32
CA TYR A 743 -25.81 7.66 -13.35
C TYR A 743 -26.69 8.43 -14.33
N LEU A 744 -26.97 7.86 -15.51
CA LEU A 744 -27.96 8.38 -16.44
C LEU A 744 -29.35 8.42 -15.80
N ASP A 745 -29.73 7.38 -15.07
CA ASP A 745 -31.02 7.25 -14.37
C ASP A 745 -31.16 8.31 -13.26
N ILE A 746 -30.09 8.57 -12.51
CA ILE A 746 -30.00 9.63 -11.50
C ILE A 746 -30.04 11.01 -12.17
N LEU A 747 -29.33 11.20 -13.28
CA LEU A 747 -29.37 12.43 -14.08
C LEU A 747 -30.78 12.70 -14.60
N LEU A 748 -31.44 11.69 -15.18
CA LEU A 748 -32.81 11.75 -15.70
C LEU A 748 -33.85 11.97 -14.59
N LYS A 749 -33.73 11.30 -13.43
CA LYS A 749 -34.58 11.58 -12.24
C LYS A 749 -34.37 13.00 -11.70
N SER A 750 -33.14 13.52 -11.73
CA SER A 750 -32.85 14.90 -11.31
C SER A 750 -33.43 15.96 -12.27
N GLN A 751 -33.83 15.56 -13.47
CA GLN A 751 -34.53 16.37 -14.47
C GLN A 751 -36.06 16.41 -14.26
N GLY A 752 -36.60 15.69 -13.25
CA GLY A 752 -38.05 15.68 -12.98
C GLY A 752 -38.83 14.66 -13.82
N ILE A 753 -38.14 13.79 -14.56
CA ILE A 753 -38.72 12.60 -15.18
C ILE A 753 -38.94 11.61 -14.04
N THR A 754 -40.16 11.56 -13.51
CA THR A 754 -40.54 10.70 -12.37
C THR A 754 -41.18 9.39 -12.81
N ASP A 755 -41.58 9.28 -14.08
CA ASP A 755 -42.21 8.07 -14.60
C ASP A 755 -41.16 6.99 -14.83
N ALA A 756 -41.12 6.02 -13.91
CA ALA A 756 -40.19 4.91 -13.92
C ALA A 756 -40.29 4.08 -15.22
N SER A 757 -41.46 4.08 -15.87
CA SER A 757 -41.68 3.33 -17.11
C SER A 757 -40.96 3.95 -18.32
N GLU A 758 -40.85 5.29 -18.36
CA GLU A 758 -40.15 6.01 -19.41
C GLU A 758 -38.63 5.89 -19.26
N LEU A 759 -38.12 6.02 -18.02
CA LEU A 759 -36.71 5.79 -17.69
C LEU A 759 -36.25 4.38 -18.05
N GLU A 760 -37.03 3.37 -17.68
CA GLU A 760 -36.69 1.97 -17.97
C GLU A 760 -36.72 1.70 -19.48
N LYS A 761 -37.62 2.34 -20.22
CA LYS A 761 -37.71 2.22 -21.68
C LYS A 761 -36.53 2.87 -22.40
N ILE A 762 -36.14 4.09 -21.99
CA ILE A 762 -34.99 4.82 -22.54
C ILE A 762 -33.69 4.07 -22.23
N SER A 763 -33.51 3.62 -20.99
CA SER A 763 -32.36 2.81 -20.58
C SER A 763 -32.26 1.50 -21.36
N LYS A 764 -33.39 0.79 -21.54
CA LYS A 764 -33.43 -0.46 -22.32
C LYS A 764 -33.19 -0.25 -23.81
N GLU A 765 -33.68 0.83 -24.42
CA GLU A 765 -33.40 1.12 -25.82
C GLU A 765 -31.93 1.45 -26.05
N LEU A 766 -31.33 2.29 -25.20
CA LEU A 766 -29.90 2.61 -25.24
C LEU A 766 -29.01 1.35 -25.11
N LEU A 767 -29.33 0.46 -24.16
CA LEU A 767 -28.59 -0.78 -23.95
C LEU A 767 -28.78 -1.81 -25.09
N LYS A 768 -29.96 -1.84 -25.73
CA LYS A 768 -30.25 -2.80 -26.80
C LYS A 768 -29.55 -2.42 -28.11
N LYS A 769 -29.42 -1.11 -28.37
CA LYS A 769 -28.81 -0.56 -29.60
C LYS A 769 -27.27 -0.58 -29.58
N LYS A 770 -26.67 -0.58 -28.39
CA LYS A 770 -25.21 -0.70 -28.22
C LYS A 770 -24.70 -2.15 -28.34
N ARG A 771 -25.60 -3.12 -28.10
CA ARG A 771 -25.31 -4.56 -28.25
C ARG A 771 -25.44 -5.07 -29.69
N SER A 772 -26.14 -4.34 -30.55
CA SER A 772 -26.15 -4.54 -32.01
C SER A 772 -25.00 -3.79 -32.65
#